data_AF-A0AAD8S938-F1
#
_entry.id   AF-A0AAD8S938-F1
#
_cell.length_a   1.000
_cell.length_b   1.000
_cell.length_c   1.000
_cell.angle_alpha   90.00
_cell.angle_beta   90.00
_cell.angle_gamma   90.00
#
_symmetry.space_group_name_H-M   'P 1'
#
loop_
_entity.id
_entity.type
_entity.pdbx_description
1 polymer ?
#
loop_
_entity_poly.entity_id
_entity_poly.type
_entity_poly.pdbx_seq_one_letter_code
_entity_poly.pdbx_strand_id
1 'polypeptide(L)'
;MDPKCSTGALDLNQPAIEGDRVIEDVSLFHDLQIEVTGSIQRTLSNPDVTKSSEHSKHVSGSNTGASADTNPETAETLSTDDSGGDEDEGEVQSTPCSQTEVETPFKGKIYDSWEDAKMQYNRYAKKIGFSIKCSTSKVLKIDDQRDKQLFVCNKSGKNEDINKLEAPPVRQRNRSITKKTECKARLRIKRRGTKWYVTYFIEEHNHSLVKKFSLKKYLRSHKGITKEEKDFVQLLHKVNLSAGRVMRIMGEVYGGLANVPYDSKDVSNFMAKIDEEHTHKDMSLLLAHFARIKKEDPDFYFNIHTDHADKVDRIFWVDGPAIAAYKNYSDCLIFDSTYMTNMYNMPFAPFVGINRYCQTIQLGCGFLKNDNIESFVWLFQEFLEAMGGLQPDNFITDQDAAMRSAVLVSFPNCCHRNCRWYIMQNAQAVLGNFLSKHEELRTELNEIIDYSMSVEELETRWAQMITKHNVVDNTHLYDLYHIRATFVPAYFKERFFPFLQTTARSEGFNAVLKSYIDPHNNLHHFFLQYMKLQEKIDVAEDAVEFKDEDKTLRAWGDFPVEEQALQVYTRPIYLRFRAELRKVTSYNVHHVGHETYDVSPIKNYVYGYGSRSYKVEANLEAENYNCECYKFSRDGLLCCHIFRVMMQLGNIDRIPEKYILKRWRIPEEIIVEEKLELPKVPVDRKMSNKERQQLRYGTMCNDFTKVAKIASTSDKGKALADKYMQALEKELLDMKASESAKRKKRKNATTAQDDAQDGEGANDGGLDSFSQFDHVQDPVYVPKQGRPAEKRKQSGLHLKSSKVVKCSVCGSIQHTAATCKDKITPVPEPKEFDFFREMV
;
A
#
# COMPACT_ATOMS: atom_id res chain seq x y z
N MET A 1 16.63 39.99 4.74
CA MET A 1 15.38 40.33 5.42
C MET A 1 14.33 40.60 4.36
N ASP A 2 13.40 39.66 4.20
CA ASP A 2 12.08 39.88 3.61
C ASP A 2 11.17 38.75 4.14
N PRO A 3 10.16 39.03 4.98
CA PRO A 3 9.46 38.01 5.75
C PRO A 3 8.19 37.57 5.00
N LYS A 4 8.26 36.43 4.31
CA LYS A 4 7.07 35.76 3.78
C LYS A 4 6.76 34.51 4.58
N CYS A 5 6.00 34.72 5.64
CA CYS A 5 4.93 33.85 6.16
C CYS A 5 4.96 32.39 5.69
N SER A 6 5.80 31.56 6.30
CA SER A 6 5.48 30.14 6.46
C SER A 6 4.64 30.01 7.73
N THR A 7 3.32 29.93 7.58
CA THR A 7 2.48 29.32 8.61
C THR A 7 2.87 27.86 8.71
N GLY A 8 3.94 27.58 9.46
CA GLY A 8 4.26 26.22 9.89
C GLY A 8 3.06 25.72 10.66
N ALA A 9 2.41 24.67 10.15
CA ALA A 9 1.33 24.03 10.88
C ALA A 9 1.90 23.56 12.22
N LEU A 10 1.30 24.00 13.33
CA LEU A 10 1.63 23.55 14.67
C LEU A 10 1.52 22.02 14.70
N ASP A 11 2.57 21.30 15.13
CA ASP A 11 2.58 19.85 15.31
C ASP A 11 3.03 19.49 16.73
N LEU A 12 2.12 18.95 17.55
CA LEU A 12 2.44 18.52 18.92
C LEU A 12 3.19 17.18 18.95
N ASN A 13 3.29 16.50 17.81
CA ASN A 13 4.08 15.27 17.67
C ASN A 13 5.54 15.55 17.28
N GLN A 14 5.91 16.79 16.99
CA GLN A 14 7.31 17.15 16.80
C GLN A 14 8.07 17.16 18.14
N PRO A 15 9.26 16.55 18.21
CA PRO A 15 10.11 16.64 19.40
C PRO A 15 10.51 18.09 19.64
N ALA A 16 10.59 18.49 20.92
CA ALA A 16 10.74 19.88 21.36
C ALA A 16 12.05 20.58 20.92
N ILE A 17 13.01 19.87 20.30
CA ILE A 17 14.37 20.37 20.09
C ILE A 17 14.81 20.20 18.64
N GLU A 18 14.50 21.21 17.80
CA GLU A 18 15.21 21.46 16.55
C GLU A 18 16.57 22.12 16.87
N GLY A 19 17.64 21.34 16.78
CA GLY A 19 19.00 21.83 16.95
C GLY A 19 19.99 20.93 16.23
N ASP A 20 20.49 21.41 15.08
CA ASP A 20 21.55 20.89 14.23
C ASP A 20 21.48 19.42 13.77
N ARG A 21 21.17 19.28 12.48
CA ARG A 21 21.29 18.07 11.66
C ARG A 21 22.72 17.52 11.71
N VAL A 22 22.99 16.64 12.67
CA VAL A 22 23.98 15.58 12.49
C VAL A 22 23.21 14.33 12.15
N ILE A 23 23.47 13.86 10.92
CA ILE A 23 22.96 12.69 10.23
C ILE A 23 22.73 11.51 11.22
N GLU A 24 21.53 11.41 11.79
CA GLU A 24 20.87 10.11 11.81
C GLU A 24 20.68 9.75 10.35
N ASP A 25 21.22 8.62 9.93
CA ASP A 25 21.11 8.14 8.57
C ASP A 25 19.61 7.94 8.25
N VAL A 26 18.98 9.01 7.75
CA VAL A 26 17.56 9.09 7.39
C VAL A 26 17.21 8.07 6.30
N SER A 27 18.20 7.41 5.72
CA SER A 27 18.02 6.22 4.86
C SER A 27 17.24 5.10 5.55
N LEU A 28 17.34 4.92 6.87
CA LEU A 28 16.61 3.86 7.59
C LEU A 28 15.12 4.16 7.81
N PHE A 29 14.68 5.42 7.68
CA PHE A 29 13.26 5.78 7.71
C PHE A 29 12.70 6.05 6.30
N HIS A 30 13.53 6.43 5.34
CA HIS A 30 13.10 6.67 3.95
C HIS A 30 12.87 5.39 3.12
N ASP A 31 13.41 4.23 3.53
CA ASP A 31 13.18 2.99 2.79
C ASP A 31 11.70 2.50 2.85
N LEU A 32 10.86 3.11 3.68
CA LEU A 32 9.39 2.90 3.69
C LEU A 32 8.58 4.04 3.04
N GLN A 33 9.21 5.16 2.66
CA GLN A 33 8.63 6.21 1.80
C GLN A 33 9.32 6.20 0.43
N ILE A 34 8.97 5.22 -0.41
CA ILE A 34 9.27 5.29 -1.84
C ILE A 34 8.32 6.33 -2.45
N GLU A 35 8.77 7.58 -2.52
CA GLU A 35 8.09 8.59 -3.32
C GLU A 35 8.21 8.26 -4.81
N VAL A 36 7.03 8.14 -5.41
CA VAL A 36 6.77 8.24 -6.84
C VAL A 36 7.07 9.67 -7.26
N THR A 37 8.31 9.96 -7.66
CA THR A 37 8.60 11.05 -8.60
C THR A 37 9.61 10.58 -9.62
N GLY A 38 9.16 10.45 -10.86
CA GLY A 38 10.01 10.11 -11.99
C GLY A 38 11.13 11.14 -12.14
N SER A 39 12.34 10.66 -12.37
CA SER A 39 13.43 11.45 -12.93
C SER A 39 14.19 10.59 -13.93
N ILE A 40 14.14 11.06 -15.16
CA ILE A 40 14.95 10.63 -16.29
C ILE A 40 16.42 10.77 -15.88
N GLN A 41 17.12 9.67 -15.62
CA GLN A 41 18.57 9.68 -15.55
C GLN A 41 19.13 9.85 -16.97
N ARG A 42 19.68 11.04 -17.25
CA ARG A 42 20.68 11.22 -18.31
C ARG A 42 21.98 10.58 -17.84
N THR A 43 22.42 9.58 -18.59
CA THR A 43 23.74 8.99 -18.56
C THR A 43 24.81 10.05 -18.87
N LEU A 44 25.71 10.31 -17.91
CA LEU A 44 27.05 10.81 -18.21
C LEU A 44 28.03 9.75 -17.71
N SER A 45 28.48 8.94 -18.65
CA SER A 45 29.63 8.05 -18.55
C SER A 45 30.90 8.87 -18.43
N ASN A 46 31.70 8.64 -17.39
CA ASN A 46 33.12 8.99 -17.37
C ASN A 46 33.92 7.70 -17.08
N PRO A 47 34.88 7.31 -17.92
CA PRO A 47 35.72 6.15 -17.68
C PRO A 47 36.97 6.52 -16.88
N ASP A 48 37.28 5.73 -15.86
CA ASP A 48 38.60 5.69 -15.24
C ASP A 48 39.60 5.00 -16.19
N VAL A 49 40.71 5.70 -16.51
CA VAL A 49 41.96 5.06 -16.91
C VAL A 49 43.09 5.72 -16.14
N THR A 50 43.60 4.96 -15.17
CA THR A 50 44.88 5.19 -14.49
C THR A 50 46.05 5.04 -15.46
N LYS A 51 46.87 6.09 -15.61
CA LYS A 51 48.29 5.96 -16.00
C LYS A 51 49.15 6.92 -15.19
N SER A 52 50.07 6.31 -14.46
CA SER A 52 51.19 6.90 -13.73
C SER A 52 52.37 7.23 -14.65
N SER A 53 53.19 8.20 -14.21
CA SER A 53 54.50 8.65 -14.72
C SER A 53 54.46 9.38 -16.09
N GLU A 54 55.18 10.47 -16.36
CA GLU A 54 56.32 11.09 -15.68
C GLU A 54 56.50 12.51 -16.25
N HIS A 55 57.01 13.40 -15.40
CA HIS A 55 57.91 14.53 -15.73
C HIS A 55 57.48 15.73 -16.61
N SER A 56 57.48 16.88 -15.91
CA SER A 56 58.37 18.02 -16.18
C SER A 56 57.88 19.08 -17.17
N LYS A 57 57.33 20.19 -16.63
CA LYS A 57 58.02 21.49 -16.44
C LYS A 57 57.05 22.67 -16.51
N HIS A 58 57.21 23.57 -15.55
CA HIS A 58 57.26 25.04 -15.66
C HIS A 58 56.20 25.73 -16.57
N VAL A 59 55.55 26.83 -16.19
CA VAL A 59 55.86 27.85 -15.19
C VAL A 59 54.69 28.82 -15.15
N SER A 60 54.49 29.38 -13.95
CA SER A 60 53.87 30.67 -13.64
C SER A 60 52.52 31.05 -14.27
N GLY A 61 51.66 31.51 -13.37
CA GLY A 61 51.47 32.97 -13.40
C GLY A 61 50.03 33.43 -13.33
N SER A 62 49.52 33.44 -12.10
CA SER A 62 48.92 34.62 -11.47
C SER A 62 47.73 35.32 -12.14
N ASN A 63 46.67 35.43 -11.34
CA ASN A 63 45.95 36.69 -11.03
C ASN A 63 45.16 37.33 -12.19
N THR A 64 43.93 37.81 -12.03
CA THR A 64 43.21 38.42 -10.88
C THR A 64 41.77 38.59 -11.36
N GLY A 65 40.75 38.45 -10.51
CA GLY A 65 40.05 39.59 -9.89
C GLY A 65 39.06 40.23 -10.88
N ALA A 66 37.74 40.21 -10.72
CA ALA A 66 36.87 40.64 -9.61
C ALA A 66 35.92 41.73 -10.17
N SER A 67 34.68 41.73 -9.67
CA SER A 67 33.66 42.79 -9.77
C SER A 67 33.09 43.13 -11.15
N ALA A 68 31.86 43.61 -11.30
CA ALA A 68 30.66 43.74 -10.46
C ALA A 68 29.57 44.31 -11.38
N ASP A 69 28.31 44.05 -11.01
CA ASP A 69 27.12 44.88 -11.23
C ASP A 69 26.84 45.48 -12.61
N THR A 70 25.69 45.13 -13.18
CA THR A 70 24.50 46.02 -13.28
C THR A 70 23.40 45.38 -14.14
N ASN A 71 22.17 45.40 -13.63
CA ASN A 71 20.92 45.36 -14.41
C ASN A 71 20.64 46.79 -14.91
N PRO A 72 19.94 47.04 -16.04
CA PRO A 72 18.49 46.87 -16.06
C PRO A 72 17.85 46.54 -17.44
N GLU A 73 16.52 46.54 -17.39
CA GLU A 73 15.45 46.18 -18.32
C GLU A 73 15.41 46.78 -19.76
N THR A 74 14.57 46.12 -20.57
CA THR A 74 13.65 46.60 -21.64
C THR A 74 14.05 46.64 -23.14
N ALA A 75 13.25 45.87 -23.90
CA ALA A 75 12.49 46.20 -25.12
C ALA A 75 13.18 46.60 -26.46
N GLU A 76 12.97 45.71 -27.44
CA GLU A 76 12.50 45.94 -28.83
C GLU A 76 13.35 46.70 -29.89
N THR A 77 13.47 45.99 -31.03
CA THR A 77 13.38 46.44 -32.45
C THR A 77 14.61 46.84 -33.28
N LEU A 78 14.71 46.13 -34.43
CA LEU A 78 15.21 46.49 -35.78
C LEU A 78 16.71 46.88 -35.91
N SER A 79 17.47 46.53 -36.96
CA SER A 79 17.17 46.21 -38.36
C SER A 79 18.43 45.65 -39.08
N THR A 80 18.17 44.79 -40.06
CA THR A 80 18.80 44.64 -41.40
C THR A 80 20.29 44.93 -41.63
N ASP A 81 20.96 43.99 -42.29
CA ASP A 81 21.59 44.30 -43.58
C ASP A 81 21.36 43.16 -44.59
N ASP A 82 20.99 43.61 -45.78
CA ASP A 82 20.63 42.87 -46.98
C ASP A 82 21.86 42.71 -47.90
N SER A 83 21.95 41.60 -48.60
CA SER A 83 22.68 41.44 -49.86
C SER A 83 22.15 40.19 -50.55
N GLY A 84 21.15 40.40 -51.40
CA GLY A 84 20.58 39.40 -52.29
C GLY A 84 21.49 38.98 -53.45
N GLY A 85 21.07 37.87 -54.05
CA GLY A 85 21.52 37.35 -55.34
C GLY A 85 20.47 36.34 -55.80
N ASP A 86 19.58 36.78 -56.67
CA ASP A 86 18.54 35.98 -57.33
C ASP A 86 19.14 35.02 -58.38
N GLU A 87 18.54 33.84 -58.55
CA GLU A 87 18.00 33.36 -59.85
C GLU A 87 17.29 32.00 -59.70
N ASP A 88 15.96 32.08 -59.85
CA ASP A 88 15.08 31.27 -60.71
C ASP A 88 14.63 29.83 -60.36
N GLU A 89 13.41 29.57 -60.84
CA GLU A 89 12.39 28.63 -60.40
C GLU A 89 12.65 27.14 -60.72
N GLY A 90 12.15 26.27 -59.82
CA GLY A 90 12.09 24.82 -60.02
C GLY A 90 11.07 24.17 -59.08
N GLU A 91 9.84 24.06 -59.55
CA GLU A 91 8.71 23.36 -58.93
C GLU A 91 9.07 21.88 -58.64
N VAL A 92 9.30 21.52 -57.37
CA VAL A 92 9.44 20.11 -56.96
C VAL A 92 8.23 19.69 -56.14
N GLN A 93 7.36 18.94 -56.80
CA GLN A 93 6.25 18.21 -56.19
C GLN A 93 6.75 17.36 -55.02
N SER A 94 6.36 17.75 -53.81
CA SER A 94 6.58 16.95 -52.61
C SER A 94 5.73 15.69 -52.69
N THR A 95 6.42 14.56 -52.90
CA THR A 95 5.80 13.23 -52.90
C THR A 95 5.42 12.86 -51.46
N PRO A 96 4.15 12.51 -51.14
CA PRO A 96 3.78 12.14 -49.78
C PRO A 96 4.29 10.74 -49.43
N CYS A 97 4.97 10.64 -48.28
CA CYS A 97 5.40 9.40 -47.62
C CYS A 97 4.20 8.46 -47.37
N SER A 98 4.42 7.17 -47.61
CA SER A 98 3.44 6.08 -47.62
C SER A 98 2.74 5.90 -46.26
N GLN A 99 1.58 6.55 -46.11
CA GLN A 99 0.47 5.98 -45.35
C GLN A 99 0.17 4.61 -45.99
N THR A 100 -0.05 3.55 -45.21
CA THR A 100 -0.72 2.37 -45.77
C THR A 100 -2.06 2.89 -46.31
N GLU A 101 -2.20 3.00 -47.64
CA GLU A 101 -3.36 3.62 -48.24
C GLU A 101 -4.58 2.82 -47.83
N VAL A 102 -5.38 3.39 -46.91
CA VAL A 102 -6.68 2.80 -46.59
C VAL A 102 -7.52 2.91 -47.86
N GLU A 103 -7.57 1.78 -48.57
CA GLU A 103 -8.20 1.63 -49.88
C GLU A 103 -9.72 1.82 -49.77
N THR A 104 -10.26 2.65 -50.65
CA THR A 104 -11.71 2.86 -50.74
C THR A 104 -12.39 1.54 -51.12
N PRO A 105 -13.39 1.07 -50.35
CA PRO A 105 -14.13 -0.13 -50.71
C PRO A 105 -14.76 -0.01 -52.08
N PHE A 106 -14.79 -1.09 -52.85
CA PHE A 106 -15.47 -1.14 -54.14
C PHE A 106 -16.22 -2.45 -54.30
N LYS A 107 -17.22 -2.45 -55.18
CA LYS A 107 -18.01 -3.64 -55.49
C LYS A 107 -17.11 -4.72 -56.09
N GLY A 108 -17.15 -5.92 -55.52
CA GLY A 108 -16.31 -7.05 -55.92
C GLY A 108 -15.12 -7.32 -55.01
N LYS A 109 -14.75 -6.40 -54.11
CA LYS A 109 -13.66 -6.61 -53.13
C LYS A 109 -13.94 -7.83 -52.25
N ILE A 110 -12.88 -8.59 -51.95
CA ILE A 110 -12.93 -9.90 -51.28
C ILE A 110 -12.27 -9.82 -49.91
N TYR A 111 -12.88 -10.46 -48.92
CA TYR A 111 -12.38 -10.61 -47.56
C TYR A 111 -12.41 -12.08 -47.13
N ASP A 112 -11.52 -12.46 -46.21
CA ASP A 112 -11.48 -13.82 -45.67
C ASP A 112 -12.59 -14.08 -44.66
N SER A 113 -13.01 -13.06 -43.91
CA SER A 113 -14.13 -13.15 -42.97
C SER A 113 -15.00 -11.88 -42.98
N TRP A 114 -16.19 -11.97 -42.39
CA TRP A 114 -17.04 -10.79 -42.22
C TRP A 114 -16.47 -9.84 -41.15
N GLU A 115 -15.70 -10.37 -40.17
CA GLU A 115 -14.97 -9.55 -39.19
C GLU A 115 -13.87 -8.72 -39.87
N ASP A 116 -13.10 -9.32 -40.80
CA ASP A 116 -12.08 -8.62 -41.58
C ASP A 116 -12.72 -7.52 -42.44
N ALA A 117 -13.81 -7.84 -43.13
CA ALA A 117 -14.59 -6.85 -43.89
C ALA A 117 -15.09 -5.69 -43.00
N LYS A 118 -15.59 -5.99 -41.80
CA LYS A 118 -16.01 -4.98 -40.83
C LYS A 118 -14.84 -4.11 -40.38
N MET A 119 -13.70 -4.72 -40.06
CA MET A 119 -12.50 -4.04 -39.61
C MET A 119 -11.98 -3.08 -40.68
N GLN A 120 -11.84 -3.55 -41.92
CA GLN A 120 -11.37 -2.71 -43.03
C GLN A 120 -12.35 -1.58 -43.36
N TYR A 121 -13.66 -1.84 -43.36
CA TYR A 121 -14.65 -0.79 -43.57
C TYR A 121 -14.65 0.25 -42.43
N ASN A 122 -14.42 -0.19 -41.19
CA ASN A 122 -14.29 0.73 -40.06
C ASN A 122 -13.01 1.58 -40.15
N ARG A 123 -11.88 1.04 -40.65
CA ARG A 123 -10.66 1.83 -40.95
C ARG A 123 -10.94 2.89 -42.02
N TYR A 124 -11.62 2.53 -43.10
CA TYR A 124 -12.08 3.48 -44.12
C TYR A 124 -12.96 4.57 -43.51
N ALA A 125 -13.96 4.18 -42.70
CA ALA A 125 -14.84 5.12 -42.03
C ALA A 125 -14.09 6.07 -41.07
N LYS A 126 -13.04 5.59 -40.40
CA LYS A 126 -12.15 6.40 -39.57
C LYS A 126 -11.36 7.41 -40.42
N LYS A 127 -10.78 6.99 -41.55
CA LYS A 127 -10.07 7.90 -42.48
C LYS A 127 -11.00 9.02 -42.96
N ILE A 128 -12.22 8.68 -43.38
CA ILE A 128 -13.20 9.63 -43.93
C ILE A 128 -13.89 10.49 -42.85
N GLY A 129 -14.06 9.98 -41.63
CA GLY A 129 -14.59 10.76 -40.50
C GLY A 129 -16.07 10.51 -40.17
N PHE A 130 -16.54 9.27 -40.33
CA PHE A 130 -17.87 8.83 -39.88
C PHE A 130 -17.81 7.54 -39.05
N SER A 131 -18.93 7.21 -38.40
CA SER A 131 -19.07 5.96 -37.64
C SER A 131 -19.98 4.98 -38.37
N ILE A 132 -19.67 3.69 -38.29
CA ILE A 132 -20.48 2.61 -38.87
C ILE A 132 -21.38 1.94 -37.83
N LYS A 133 -22.51 1.41 -38.28
CA LYS A 133 -23.42 0.55 -37.51
C LYS A 133 -23.64 -0.75 -38.29
N CYS A 134 -23.57 -1.89 -37.60
CA CYS A 134 -24.09 -3.15 -38.15
C CYS A 134 -25.61 -3.08 -38.22
N SER A 135 -26.16 -3.14 -39.44
CA SER A 135 -27.59 -3.19 -39.70
C SER A 135 -28.00 -4.65 -39.96
N THR A 136 -28.85 -4.89 -40.95
CA THR A 136 -29.38 -6.22 -41.28
C THR A 136 -28.28 -7.25 -41.53
N SER A 137 -28.40 -8.40 -40.86
CA SER A 137 -27.68 -9.63 -41.17
C SER A 137 -28.66 -10.70 -41.68
N LYS A 138 -28.18 -11.68 -42.44
CA LYS A 138 -28.92 -12.90 -42.76
C LYS A 138 -28.05 -14.09 -42.38
N VAL A 139 -28.62 -15.02 -41.63
CA VAL A 139 -28.02 -16.32 -41.27
C VAL A 139 -28.74 -17.38 -42.09
N LEU A 140 -28.00 -18.34 -42.67
CA LEU A 140 -28.60 -19.47 -43.36
C LEU A 140 -28.99 -20.53 -42.32
N LYS A 141 -30.23 -21.03 -42.41
CA LYS A 141 -30.74 -22.02 -41.45
C LYS A 141 -30.11 -23.41 -41.58
N ILE A 142 -29.40 -23.66 -42.67
CA ILE A 142 -28.84 -24.99 -43.01
C ILE A 142 -27.52 -25.24 -42.26
N ASP A 143 -26.74 -24.19 -41.99
CA ASP A 143 -25.44 -24.28 -41.32
C ASP A 143 -25.30 -23.35 -40.10
N ASP A 144 -26.35 -22.59 -39.77
CA ASP A 144 -26.40 -21.53 -38.76
C ASP A 144 -25.28 -20.47 -38.91
N GLN A 145 -24.74 -20.32 -40.13
CA GLN A 145 -23.68 -19.37 -40.42
C GLN A 145 -24.21 -18.12 -41.14
N ARG A 146 -23.57 -16.99 -40.85
CA ARG A 146 -23.92 -15.69 -41.46
C ARG A 146 -23.62 -15.73 -42.96
N ASP A 147 -24.62 -15.37 -43.78
CA ASP A 147 -24.53 -15.31 -45.25
C ASP A 147 -24.44 -13.87 -45.77
N LYS A 148 -24.97 -12.91 -45.02
CA LYS A 148 -25.02 -11.50 -45.44
C LYS A 148 -24.85 -10.57 -44.26
N GLN A 149 -24.13 -9.48 -44.45
CA GLN A 149 -24.02 -8.39 -43.49
C GLN A 149 -24.11 -7.02 -44.18
N LEU A 150 -24.90 -6.12 -43.60
CA LEU A 150 -24.99 -4.73 -44.01
C LEU A 150 -24.35 -3.83 -42.94
N PHE A 151 -23.48 -2.92 -43.37
CA PHE A 151 -22.92 -1.84 -42.57
C PHE A 151 -23.46 -0.51 -43.09
N VAL A 152 -23.90 0.38 -42.21
CA VAL A 152 -24.47 1.69 -42.56
C VAL A 152 -23.84 2.81 -41.74
N CYS A 153 -23.94 4.05 -42.19
CA CYS A 153 -23.57 5.21 -41.37
C CYS A 153 -24.40 5.29 -40.07
N ASN A 154 -23.81 5.75 -38.96
CA ASN A 154 -24.50 5.93 -37.67
C ASN A 154 -25.66 6.94 -37.72
N LYS A 155 -25.67 7.87 -38.70
CA LYS A 155 -26.77 8.81 -38.96
C LYS A 155 -27.84 8.25 -39.92
N SER A 156 -27.79 6.95 -40.25
CA SER A 156 -28.81 6.28 -41.05
C SER A 156 -30.11 6.04 -40.27
N GLY A 157 -31.24 6.04 -40.98
CA GLY A 157 -32.59 5.84 -40.43
C GLY A 157 -33.26 7.12 -39.90
N LYS A 158 -34.46 6.95 -39.34
CA LYS A 158 -35.29 8.03 -38.81
C LYS A 158 -35.09 8.20 -37.30
N ASN A 159 -35.16 9.45 -36.83
CA ASN A 159 -35.23 9.73 -35.39
C ASN A 159 -36.53 9.11 -34.84
N GLU A 160 -36.47 8.59 -33.61
CA GLU A 160 -37.66 8.09 -32.93
C GLU A 160 -38.48 9.28 -32.42
N ASP A 161 -39.81 9.23 -32.58
CA ASP A 161 -40.71 10.27 -32.07
C ASP A 161 -40.71 10.23 -30.54
N ILE A 162 -40.10 11.22 -29.91
CA ILE A 162 -39.95 11.32 -28.45
C ILE A 162 -41.33 11.52 -27.76
N ASN A 163 -42.36 11.91 -28.52
CA ASN A 163 -43.71 12.21 -28.00
C ASN A 163 -44.65 10.99 -27.86
N LYS A 164 -44.17 9.74 -28.02
CA LYS A 164 -45.01 8.53 -27.92
C LYS A 164 -44.70 7.61 -26.74
N LEU A 165 -43.86 8.02 -25.80
CA LEU A 165 -43.59 7.25 -24.59
C LEU A 165 -44.34 7.91 -23.43
N GLU A 166 -45.39 7.26 -22.93
CA GLU A 166 -45.93 7.55 -21.60
C GLU A 166 -44.76 7.57 -20.61
N ALA A 167 -44.69 8.60 -19.78
CA ALA A 167 -43.57 8.83 -18.89
C ALA A 167 -43.38 7.61 -17.96
N PRO A 168 -42.27 6.86 -18.04
CA PRO A 168 -42.04 5.76 -17.13
C PRO A 168 -41.78 6.31 -15.72
N PRO A 169 -42.11 5.56 -14.65
CA PRO A 169 -42.05 6.01 -13.26
C PRO A 169 -40.64 6.25 -12.70
N VAL A 170 -39.59 6.22 -13.53
CA VAL A 170 -38.18 6.32 -13.10
C VAL A 170 -37.51 7.49 -13.82
N ARG A 171 -36.77 8.32 -13.06
CA ARG A 171 -35.90 9.38 -13.61
C ARG A 171 -34.98 8.82 -14.70
N GLN A 172 -35.27 9.15 -15.95
CA GLN A 172 -34.41 8.75 -17.07
C GLN A 172 -33.07 9.51 -16.99
N ARG A 173 -31.95 8.82 -17.18
CA ARG A 173 -30.64 9.48 -17.37
C ARG A 173 -30.72 10.37 -18.61
N ASN A 174 -30.30 11.63 -18.49
CA ASN A 174 -30.09 12.53 -19.64
C ASN A 174 -29.05 11.91 -20.60
N ARG A 175 -29.50 11.24 -21.66
CA ARG A 175 -28.65 10.63 -22.69
C ARG A 175 -28.68 11.51 -23.93
N SER A 176 -27.52 11.90 -24.46
CA SER A 176 -27.43 12.56 -25.75
C SER A 176 -27.75 11.57 -26.88
N ILE A 177 -28.65 11.95 -27.78
CA ILE A 177 -29.07 11.12 -28.91
C ILE A 177 -28.36 11.61 -30.17
N THR A 178 -27.83 10.68 -30.96
CA THR A 178 -27.28 11.02 -32.29
C THR A 178 -28.45 11.36 -33.22
N LYS A 179 -28.51 12.62 -33.67
CA LYS A 179 -29.48 13.06 -34.69
C LYS A 179 -29.23 12.30 -36.00
N LYS A 180 -30.18 11.45 -36.38
CA LYS A 180 -30.16 10.73 -37.66
C LYS A 180 -30.63 11.66 -38.77
N THR A 181 -30.03 11.52 -39.95
CA THR A 181 -30.28 12.32 -41.15
C THR A 181 -30.76 11.47 -42.32
N GLU A 182 -31.19 10.22 -42.05
CA GLU A 182 -31.52 9.24 -43.09
C GLU A 182 -30.36 8.97 -44.08
N CYS A 183 -29.12 9.06 -43.59
CA CYS A 183 -27.93 8.87 -44.41
C CYS A 183 -27.94 7.51 -45.14
N LYS A 184 -27.64 7.54 -46.45
CA LYS A 184 -27.68 6.38 -47.36
C LYS A 184 -26.34 5.65 -47.50
N ALA A 185 -25.23 6.21 -47.01
CA ALA A 185 -23.91 5.59 -47.02
C ALA A 185 -23.93 4.20 -46.36
N ARG A 186 -23.51 3.18 -47.12
CA ARG A 186 -23.59 1.77 -46.69
C ARG A 186 -22.66 0.85 -47.49
N LEU A 187 -22.23 -0.24 -46.83
CA LEU A 187 -21.49 -1.35 -47.42
C LEU A 187 -22.23 -2.66 -47.17
N ARG A 188 -22.47 -3.45 -48.22
CA ARG A 188 -23.13 -4.76 -48.14
C ARG A 188 -22.19 -5.86 -48.58
N ILE A 189 -21.95 -6.82 -47.70
CA ILE A 189 -21.18 -8.03 -48.00
C ILE A 189 -22.07 -9.26 -48.03
N LYS A 190 -21.69 -10.23 -48.88
CA LYS A 190 -22.33 -11.54 -48.97
C LYS A 190 -21.26 -12.64 -49.03
N ARG A 191 -21.48 -13.73 -48.31
CA ARG A 191 -20.62 -14.91 -48.33
C ARG A 191 -20.81 -15.69 -49.64
N ARG A 192 -19.72 -16.17 -50.24
CA ARG A 192 -19.72 -17.15 -51.34
C ARG A 192 -18.58 -18.14 -51.10
N GLY A 193 -18.91 -19.39 -50.78
CA GLY A 193 -17.94 -20.35 -50.29
C GLY A 193 -17.34 -19.90 -48.95
N THR A 194 -16.01 -19.93 -48.83
CA THR A 194 -15.26 -19.50 -47.64
C THR A 194 -14.96 -17.99 -47.61
N LYS A 195 -15.26 -17.25 -48.68
CA LYS A 195 -14.87 -15.84 -48.85
C LYS A 195 -16.09 -14.91 -48.82
N TRP A 196 -15.84 -13.64 -48.50
CA TRP A 196 -16.84 -12.59 -48.39
C TRP A 196 -16.66 -11.51 -49.44
N TYR A 197 -17.73 -11.18 -50.18
CA TYR A 197 -17.67 -10.27 -51.31
C TYR A 197 -18.49 -9.00 -51.06
N VAL A 198 -17.94 -7.85 -51.41
CA VAL A 198 -18.70 -6.59 -51.46
C VAL A 198 -19.67 -6.63 -52.63
N THR A 199 -20.96 -6.70 -52.31
CA THR A 199 -22.04 -6.72 -53.33
C THR A 199 -22.57 -5.33 -53.66
N TYR A 200 -22.42 -4.38 -52.73
CA TYR A 200 -22.97 -3.03 -52.86
C TYR A 200 -22.22 -2.05 -51.95
N PHE A 201 -21.92 -0.85 -52.46
CA PHE A 201 -21.25 0.22 -51.73
C PHE A 201 -21.83 1.58 -52.16
N ILE A 202 -22.17 2.43 -51.20
CA ILE A 202 -22.52 3.85 -51.40
C ILE A 202 -21.57 4.67 -50.52
N GLU A 203 -20.81 5.56 -51.16
CA GLU A 203 -19.83 6.44 -50.52
C GLU A 203 -20.46 7.75 -50.00
N GLU A 204 -21.44 8.31 -50.71
CA GLU A 204 -21.97 9.66 -50.45
C GLU A 204 -22.69 9.79 -49.10
N HIS A 205 -22.40 10.89 -48.40
CA HIS A 205 -23.03 11.28 -47.14
C HIS A 205 -23.84 12.58 -47.32
N ASN A 206 -25.01 12.66 -46.66
CA ASN A 206 -25.86 13.86 -46.66
C ASN A 206 -25.64 14.76 -45.44
N HIS A 207 -24.48 14.65 -44.79
CA HIS A 207 -24.15 15.39 -43.58
C HIS A 207 -22.63 15.62 -43.51
N SER A 208 -22.22 16.67 -42.79
CA SER A 208 -20.80 16.93 -42.56
C SER A 208 -20.11 15.76 -41.84
N LEU A 209 -18.89 15.49 -42.27
CA LEU A 209 -17.99 14.49 -41.70
C LEU A 209 -17.00 15.13 -40.74
N VAL A 210 -16.48 14.36 -39.78
CA VAL A 210 -15.51 14.86 -38.79
C VAL A 210 -14.14 15.01 -39.45
N LYS A 211 -13.73 16.24 -39.73
CA LYS A 211 -12.45 16.56 -40.39
C LYS A 211 -11.26 16.44 -39.44
N LYS A 212 -11.35 17.02 -38.23
CA LYS A 212 -10.27 17.05 -37.24
C LYS A 212 -9.92 15.64 -36.75
N PHE A 213 -8.68 15.21 -36.97
CA PHE A 213 -8.24 13.85 -36.63
C PHE A 213 -8.49 13.48 -35.16
N SER A 214 -8.18 14.38 -34.23
CA SER A 214 -8.37 14.15 -32.79
C SER A 214 -9.82 14.03 -32.34
N LEU A 215 -10.80 14.40 -33.18
CA LEU A 215 -12.22 14.22 -32.88
C LEU A 215 -12.77 12.88 -33.38
N LYS A 216 -12.08 12.21 -34.31
CA LYS A 216 -12.54 10.97 -34.94
C LYS A 216 -12.62 9.80 -33.95
N LYS A 217 -11.82 9.82 -32.87
CA LYS A 217 -11.87 8.83 -31.79
C LYS A 217 -13.19 8.83 -30.99
N TYR A 218 -13.89 9.97 -30.93
CA TYR A 218 -15.16 10.06 -30.20
C TYR A 218 -16.34 9.47 -30.98
N LEU A 219 -16.14 9.10 -32.25
CA LEU A 219 -17.15 8.43 -33.06
C LEU A 219 -17.38 7.00 -32.56
N ARG A 220 -18.64 6.63 -32.35
CA ARG A 220 -19.06 5.41 -31.64
C ARG A 220 -18.39 4.11 -32.09
N SER A 221 -18.18 3.91 -33.39
CA SER A 221 -17.57 2.68 -33.94
C SER A 221 -16.05 2.67 -33.85
N HIS A 222 -15.43 3.82 -33.56
CA HIS A 222 -13.99 3.97 -33.34
C HIS A 222 -13.65 3.98 -31.85
N LYS A 223 -14.67 4.02 -30.98
CA LYS A 223 -14.54 3.79 -29.55
C LYS A 223 -14.40 2.29 -29.27
N GLY A 224 -13.46 1.95 -28.41
CA GLY A 224 -13.25 0.59 -27.93
C GLY A 224 -11.80 0.37 -27.53
N ILE A 225 -11.64 -0.34 -26.42
CA ILE A 225 -10.34 -0.85 -25.95
C ILE A 225 -10.14 -2.19 -26.64
N THR A 226 -8.98 -2.43 -27.27
CA THR A 226 -8.68 -3.73 -27.90
C THR A 226 -8.63 -4.84 -26.85
N LYS A 227 -8.59 -6.10 -27.27
CA LYS A 227 -8.54 -7.21 -26.31
C LYS A 227 -7.23 -7.17 -25.51
N GLU A 228 -6.14 -6.90 -26.20
CA GLU A 228 -4.79 -6.84 -25.65
C GLU A 228 -4.67 -5.66 -24.66
N GLU A 229 -5.23 -4.50 -25.02
CA GLU A 229 -5.28 -3.35 -24.12
C GLU A 229 -6.24 -3.56 -22.95
N LYS A 230 -7.32 -4.33 -23.12
CA LYS A 230 -8.18 -4.73 -22.00
C LYS A 230 -7.43 -5.60 -21.02
N ASP A 231 -6.63 -6.55 -21.50
CA ASP A 231 -5.79 -7.39 -20.63
C ASP A 231 -4.77 -6.52 -19.87
N PHE A 232 -4.18 -5.53 -20.54
CA PHE A 232 -3.27 -4.56 -19.91
C PHE A 232 -3.99 -3.66 -18.90
N VAL A 233 -5.16 -3.10 -19.25
CA VAL A 233 -5.99 -2.30 -18.34
C VAL A 233 -6.44 -3.14 -17.14
N GLN A 234 -6.75 -4.43 -17.33
CA GLN A 234 -7.08 -5.34 -16.25
C GLN A 234 -5.87 -5.58 -15.33
N LEU A 235 -4.66 -5.70 -15.89
CA LEU A 235 -3.43 -5.78 -15.09
C LEU A 235 -3.22 -4.50 -14.26
N LEU A 236 -3.42 -3.32 -14.86
CA LEU A 236 -3.32 -2.05 -14.17
C LEU A 236 -4.40 -1.88 -13.09
N HIS A 237 -5.63 -2.33 -13.37
CA HIS A 237 -6.73 -2.35 -12.40
C HIS A 237 -6.40 -3.27 -11.21
N LYS A 238 -5.82 -4.45 -11.47
CA LYS A 238 -5.35 -5.37 -10.43
C LYS A 238 -4.25 -4.80 -9.54
N VAL A 239 -3.56 -3.72 -9.91
CA VAL A 239 -2.61 -3.00 -9.03
C VAL A 239 -3.20 -1.70 -8.51
N ASN A 240 -4.54 -1.62 -8.46
CA ASN A 240 -5.31 -0.54 -7.86
C ASN A 240 -5.11 0.84 -8.51
N LEU A 241 -4.84 0.87 -9.83
CA LEU A 241 -4.76 2.13 -10.58
C LEU A 241 -6.14 2.61 -11.01
N SER A 242 -6.47 3.84 -10.60
CA SER A 242 -7.71 4.49 -11.04
C SER A 242 -7.75 4.68 -12.56
N ALA A 243 -8.95 4.69 -13.14
CA ALA A 243 -9.14 4.92 -14.57
C ALA A 243 -8.40 6.17 -15.09
N GLY A 244 -8.32 7.23 -14.29
CA GLY A 244 -7.55 8.43 -14.62
C GLY A 244 -6.04 8.20 -14.70
N ARG A 245 -5.47 7.45 -13.76
CA ARG A 245 -4.04 7.06 -13.80
C ARG A 245 -3.75 6.12 -14.96
N VAL A 246 -4.63 5.14 -15.22
CA VAL A 246 -4.54 4.27 -16.38
C VAL A 246 -4.57 5.08 -17.67
N MET A 247 -5.46 6.06 -17.79
CA MET A 247 -5.49 6.94 -18.97
C MET A 247 -4.22 7.76 -19.14
N ARG A 248 -3.57 8.20 -18.05
CA ARG A 248 -2.26 8.88 -18.13
C ARG A 248 -1.19 7.94 -18.69
N ILE A 249 -1.13 6.70 -18.20
CA ILE A 249 -0.21 5.67 -18.72
C ILE A 249 -0.47 5.41 -20.21
N MET A 250 -1.73 5.21 -20.60
CA MET A 250 -2.09 5.05 -22.01
C MET A 250 -1.74 6.30 -22.82
N GLY A 251 -1.87 7.49 -22.23
CA GLY A 251 -1.39 8.74 -22.82
C GLY A 251 0.09 8.68 -23.17
N GLU A 252 0.95 8.27 -22.25
CA GLU A 252 2.40 8.12 -22.50
C GLU A 252 2.67 7.07 -23.59
N VAL A 253 1.99 5.91 -23.54
CA VAL A 253 2.13 4.84 -24.55
C VAL A 253 1.79 5.33 -25.96
N TYR A 254 0.80 6.21 -26.09
CA TYR A 254 0.33 6.74 -27.37
C TYR A 254 0.99 8.08 -27.78
N GLY A 255 1.97 8.59 -27.02
CA GLY A 255 2.61 9.88 -27.29
C GLY A 255 1.66 11.08 -27.09
N GLY A 256 0.72 10.95 -26.15
CA GLY A 256 -0.22 11.97 -25.71
C GLY A 256 -1.67 11.49 -25.63
N LEU A 257 -2.43 12.05 -24.69
CA LEU A 257 -3.87 11.77 -24.51
C LEU A 257 -4.72 12.05 -25.76
N ALA A 258 -4.24 12.92 -26.65
CA ALA A 258 -4.90 13.19 -27.92
C ALA A 258 -4.94 11.96 -28.84
N ASN A 259 -3.93 11.08 -28.76
CA ASN A 259 -3.72 9.94 -29.64
C ASN A 259 -4.38 8.65 -29.14
N VAL A 260 -4.73 8.57 -27.85
CA VAL A 260 -5.44 7.43 -27.26
C VAL A 260 -6.82 7.27 -27.92
N PRO A 261 -7.18 6.06 -28.43
CA PRO A 261 -8.38 5.86 -29.24
C PRO A 261 -9.70 5.77 -28.45
N TYR A 262 -9.62 5.74 -27.12
CA TYR A 262 -10.76 5.71 -26.20
C TYR A 262 -10.62 6.78 -25.11
N ASP A 263 -11.68 6.99 -24.34
CA ASP A 263 -11.71 7.99 -23.27
C ASP A 263 -11.70 7.35 -21.86
N SER A 264 -11.54 8.18 -20.83
CA SER A 264 -11.53 7.71 -19.44
C SER A 264 -12.81 7.00 -19.04
N LYS A 265 -13.94 7.34 -19.65
CA LYS A 265 -15.23 6.71 -19.33
C LYS A 265 -15.29 5.30 -19.89
N ASP A 266 -14.71 5.05 -21.05
CA ASP A 266 -14.58 3.71 -21.62
C ASP A 266 -13.76 2.81 -20.68
N VAL A 267 -12.64 3.31 -20.13
CA VAL A 267 -11.81 2.59 -19.13
C VAL A 267 -12.59 2.36 -17.83
N SER A 268 -13.23 3.40 -17.28
CA SER A 268 -14.05 3.28 -16.08
C SER A 268 -15.18 2.26 -16.23
N ASN A 269 -15.87 2.24 -17.38
CA ASN A 269 -16.94 1.27 -17.64
C ASN A 269 -16.38 -0.16 -17.75
N PHE A 270 -15.19 -0.33 -18.31
CA PHE A 270 -14.56 -1.65 -18.40
C PHE A 270 -14.11 -2.17 -17.03
N MET A 271 -13.49 -1.31 -16.21
CA MET A 271 -13.15 -1.63 -14.82
C MET A 271 -14.39 -1.97 -14.01
N ALA A 272 -15.45 -1.14 -14.09
CA ALA A 272 -16.71 -1.41 -13.41
C ALA A 272 -17.34 -2.74 -13.83
N LYS A 273 -17.20 -3.14 -15.10
CA LYS A 273 -17.65 -4.45 -15.57
C LYS A 273 -16.86 -5.60 -14.94
N ILE A 274 -15.54 -5.44 -14.78
CA ILE A 274 -14.71 -6.42 -14.06
C ILE A 274 -15.20 -6.55 -12.61
N ASP A 275 -15.47 -5.42 -11.96
CA ASP A 275 -15.94 -5.40 -10.57
C ASP A 275 -17.36 -6.00 -10.44
N GLU A 276 -18.24 -5.77 -11.43
CA GLU A 276 -19.59 -6.34 -11.50
C GLU A 276 -19.55 -7.88 -11.58
N GLU A 277 -18.61 -8.46 -12.34
CA GLU A 277 -18.41 -9.92 -12.43
C GLU A 277 -18.05 -10.56 -11.07
N HIS A 278 -17.58 -9.77 -10.10
CA HIS A 278 -17.23 -10.18 -8.75
C HIS A 278 -18.25 -9.77 -7.67
N THR A 279 -19.33 -9.08 -8.06
CA THR A 279 -20.36 -8.61 -7.13
C THR A 279 -21.19 -9.80 -6.63
N HIS A 280 -21.43 -9.90 -5.32
CA HIS A 280 -22.12 -11.02 -4.63
C HIS A 280 -21.36 -12.35 -4.54
N LYS A 281 -20.04 -12.33 -4.76
CA LYS A 281 -19.16 -13.52 -4.61
C LYS A 281 -17.94 -13.22 -3.76
N ASP A 282 -17.93 -12.12 -3.03
CA ASP A 282 -16.72 -11.61 -2.42
C ASP A 282 -16.16 -12.58 -1.36
N MET A 283 -17.00 -12.99 -0.41
CA MET A 283 -16.61 -13.96 0.60
C MET A 283 -16.30 -15.33 0.01
N SER A 284 -17.05 -15.78 -0.99
CA SER A 284 -16.77 -17.06 -1.67
C SER A 284 -15.39 -17.08 -2.34
N LEU A 285 -14.99 -15.96 -2.95
CA LEU A 285 -13.68 -15.82 -3.58
C LEU A 285 -12.57 -15.68 -2.54
N LEU A 286 -12.80 -14.94 -1.47
CA LEU A 286 -11.86 -14.81 -0.36
C LEU A 286 -11.61 -16.16 0.32
N LEU A 287 -12.67 -16.91 0.62
CA LEU A 287 -12.60 -18.25 1.22
C LEU A 287 -11.90 -19.25 0.32
N ALA A 288 -12.20 -19.25 -0.99
CA ALA A 288 -11.47 -20.07 -1.95
C ALA A 288 -9.98 -19.73 -1.98
N HIS A 289 -9.63 -18.46 -1.78
CA HIS A 289 -8.25 -18.02 -1.67
C HIS A 289 -7.61 -18.51 -0.37
N PHE A 290 -8.27 -18.36 0.78
CA PHE A 290 -7.82 -18.87 2.07
C PHE A 290 -7.60 -20.39 2.03
N ALA A 291 -8.51 -21.16 1.42
CA ALA A 291 -8.35 -22.59 1.24
C ALA A 291 -7.12 -22.95 0.39
N ARG A 292 -6.86 -22.17 -0.67
CA ARG A 292 -5.65 -22.34 -1.49
C ARG A 292 -4.39 -22.06 -0.69
N ILE A 293 -4.38 -20.98 0.10
CA ILE A 293 -3.23 -20.63 0.94
C ILE A 293 -3.02 -21.69 2.01
N LYS A 294 -4.06 -22.15 2.70
CA LYS A 294 -3.98 -23.22 3.71
C LYS A 294 -3.38 -24.52 3.15
N LYS A 295 -3.55 -24.78 1.86
CA LYS A 295 -2.93 -25.93 1.17
C LYS A 295 -1.43 -25.73 0.91
N GLU A 296 -1.02 -24.50 0.66
CA GLU A 296 0.38 -24.10 0.43
C GLU A 296 1.14 -23.88 1.74
N ASP A 297 0.45 -23.36 2.75
CA ASP A 297 0.90 -23.04 4.10
C ASP A 297 -0.06 -23.70 5.11
N PRO A 298 0.29 -24.91 5.61
CA PRO A 298 -0.53 -25.63 6.59
C PRO A 298 -0.74 -24.89 7.91
N ASP A 299 0.12 -23.92 8.26
CA ASP A 299 0.04 -23.16 9.50
C ASP A 299 -0.84 -21.91 9.36
N PHE A 300 -1.17 -21.48 8.13
CA PHE A 300 -2.11 -20.38 7.86
C PHE A 300 -3.40 -20.54 8.68
N TYR A 301 -3.76 -19.56 9.50
CA TYR A 301 -4.94 -19.59 10.34
C TYR A 301 -5.90 -18.49 9.93
N PHE A 302 -7.20 -18.81 9.89
CA PHE A 302 -8.25 -17.82 9.72
C PHE A 302 -9.51 -18.25 10.44
N ASN A 303 -10.30 -17.27 10.87
CA ASN A 303 -11.63 -17.49 11.41
C ASN A 303 -12.60 -16.39 10.97
N ILE A 304 -13.88 -16.73 10.86
CA ILE A 304 -14.95 -15.85 10.39
C ILE A 304 -16.11 -15.94 11.37
N HIS A 305 -16.60 -14.77 11.78
CA HIS A 305 -17.82 -14.63 12.55
C HIS A 305 -18.93 -14.05 11.65
N THR A 306 -20.13 -14.62 11.78
CA THR A 306 -21.33 -14.17 11.09
C THR A 306 -22.36 -13.64 12.08
N ASP A 307 -23.16 -12.67 11.62
CA ASP A 307 -24.34 -12.22 12.37
C ASP A 307 -25.51 -13.22 12.22
N HIS A 308 -26.64 -12.94 12.89
CA HIS A 308 -27.83 -13.80 12.86
C HIS A 308 -28.46 -14.01 11.47
N ALA A 309 -27.99 -13.29 10.44
CA ALA A 309 -28.43 -13.43 9.06
C ALA A 309 -27.34 -14.06 8.16
N ASP A 310 -26.38 -14.77 8.76
CA ASP A 310 -25.23 -15.41 8.10
C ASP A 310 -24.31 -14.44 7.35
N LYS A 311 -24.40 -13.13 7.65
CA LYS A 311 -23.53 -12.12 7.03
C LYS A 311 -22.28 -11.94 7.85
N VAL A 312 -21.14 -11.91 7.17
CA VAL A 312 -19.85 -11.70 7.84
C VAL A 312 -19.80 -10.34 8.51
N ASP A 313 -19.44 -10.33 9.79
CA ASP A 313 -19.21 -9.13 10.56
C ASP A 313 -17.83 -9.08 11.23
N ARG A 314 -17.11 -10.21 11.31
CA ARG A 314 -15.72 -10.24 11.73
C ARG A 314 -14.93 -11.29 10.96
N ILE A 315 -13.69 -10.97 10.64
CA ILE A 315 -12.73 -11.86 9.97
C ILE A 315 -11.40 -11.70 10.67
N PHE A 316 -10.70 -12.79 10.92
CA PHE A 316 -9.31 -12.80 11.35
C PHE A 316 -8.52 -13.75 10.45
N TRP A 317 -7.28 -13.38 10.11
CA TRP A 317 -6.35 -14.27 9.44
C TRP A 317 -4.89 -13.93 9.78
N VAL A 318 -4.03 -14.93 9.69
CA VAL A 318 -2.59 -14.83 9.88
C VAL A 318 -1.90 -15.98 9.11
N ASP A 319 -0.73 -15.72 8.54
CA ASP A 319 0.07 -16.74 7.86
C ASP A 319 1.02 -17.47 8.81
N GLY A 320 1.47 -18.65 8.39
CA GLY A 320 2.41 -19.49 9.13
C GLY A 320 3.71 -18.77 9.49
N PRO A 321 4.37 -18.04 8.56
CA PRO A 321 5.55 -17.24 8.86
C PRO A 321 5.31 -16.20 9.97
N ALA A 322 4.18 -15.50 9.99
CA ALA A 322 3.84 -14.56 11.05
C ALA A 322 3.63 -15.26 12.41
N ILE A 323 2.96 -16.42 12.43
CA ILE A 323 2.82 -17.23 13.66
C ILE A 323 4.20 -17.65 14.19
N ALA A 324 5.10 -18.10 13.30
CA ALA A 324 6.46 -18.47 13.67
C ALA A 324 7.28 -17.26 14.17
N ALA A 325 7.15 -16.11 13.51
CA ALA A 325 7.82 -14.87 13.89
C ALA A 325 7.36 -14.38 15.27
N TYR A 326 6.06 -14.47 15.58
CA TYR A 326 5.51 -14.02 16.86
C TYR A 326 6.14 -14.73 18.06
N LYS A 327 6.55 -16.00 17.93
CA LYS A 327 7.27 -16.73 19.00
C LYS A 327 8.56 -16.03 19.44
N ASN A 328 9.20 -15.28 18.53
CA ASN A 328 10.44 -14.55 18.79
C ASN A 328 10.21 -13.06 19.09
N TYR A 329 9.03 -12.52 18.78
CA TYR A 329 8.74 -11.08 18.78
C TYR A 329 7.40 -10.73 19.48
N SER A 330 6.99 -11.53 20.45
CA SER A 330 5.79 -11.32 21.29
C SER A 330 6.00 -10.28 22.40
N ASP A 331 7.23 -9.80 22.57
CA ASP A 331 7.65 -8.88 23.62
C ASP A 331 7.03 -7.47 23.50
N CYS A 332 6.70 -7.01 22.29
CA CYS A 332 6.00 -5.74 22.08
C CYS A 332 5.13 -5.79 20.82
N LEU A 333 3.82 -5.65 21.02
CA LEU A 333 2.82 -5.67 19.95
C LEU A 333 2.10 -4.32 19.85
N ILE A 334 1.82 -3.88 18.63
CA ILE A 334 1.13 -2.64 18.31
C ILE A 334 -0.14 -3.00 17.55
N PHE A 335 -1.25 -2.38 17.93
CA PHE A 335 -2.55 -2.57 17.31
C PHE A 335 -3.23 -1.22 17.07
N ASP A 336 -3.62 -0.99 15.83
CA ASP A 336 -4.33 0.22 15.41
C ASP A 336 -5.50 -0.20 14.51
N SER A 337 -6.72 0.09 14.94
CA SER A 337 -7.90 -0.10 14.09
C SER A 337 -8.01 1.08 13.11
N THR A 338 -7.37 0.95 11.96
CA THR A 338 -7.42 2.00 10.95
C THR A 338 -8.82 2.17 10.37
N TYR A 339 -9.24 3.43 10.23
CA TYR A 339 -10.48 3.87 9.58
C TYR A 339 -10.55 3.56 8.06
N MET A 340 -9.73 2.64 7.54
CA MET A 340 -9.82 2.19 6.15
C MET A 340 -10.98 1.22 6.00
N THR A 341 -12.14 1.84 5.78
CA THR A 341 -13.41 1.19 5.50
C THR A 341 -13.41 0.73 4.05
N ASN A 342 -13.37 -0.58 3.84
CA ASN A 342 -13.68 -1.20 2.54
C ASN A 342 -15.12 -0.84 2.08
N MET A 343 -15.60 -1.42 0.98
CA MET A 343 -16.95 -1.14 0.49
C MET A 343 -18.09 -1.49 1.47
N TYR A 344 -17.82 -2.30 2.50
CA TYR A 344 -18.76 -2.69 3.56
C TYR A 344 -18.64 -1.86 4.83
N ASN A 345 -17.73 -0.90 4.85
CA ASN A 345 -17.45 -0.07 6.01
C ASN A 345 -16.91 -0.84 7.24
N MET A 346 -16.17 -1.94 7.01
CA MET A 346 -15.47 -2.66 8.08
C MET A 346 -14.05 -2.11 8.27
N PRO A 347 -13.69 -1.59 9.47
CA PRO A 347 -12.32 -1.27 9.83
C PRO A 347 -11.35 -2.43 9.66
N PHE A 348 -10.15 -2.12 9.16
CA PHE A 348 -9.01 -3.04 9.10
C PHE A 348 -8.16 -2.89 10.36
N ALA A 349 -7.85 -4.01 11.01
CA ALA A 349 -7.23 -4.10 12.32
C ALA A 349 -5.97 -4.98 12.25
N PRO A 350 -4.81 -4.41 11.86
CA PRO A 350 -3.53 -5.12 11.83
C PRO A 350 -2.92 -5.27 13.24
N PHE A 351 -2.33 -6.43 13.49
CA PHE A 351 -1.39 -6.68 14.56
C PHE A 351 0.03 -6.52 14.02
N VAL A 352 0.80 -5.65 14.65
CA VAL A 352 2.10 -5.20 14.14
C VAL A 352 3.17 -5.37 15.22
N GLY A 353 4.28 -6.01 14.88
CA GLY A 353 5.44 -6.18 15.75
C GLY A 353 6.71 -5.58 15.16
N ILE A 354 7.83 -5.86 15.81
CA ILE A 354 9.16 -5.41 15.40
C ILE A 354 10.07 -6.62 15.33
N ASN A 355 10.69 -6.89 14.17
CA ASN A 355 11.65 -7.99 14.01
C ASN A 355 13.06 -7.60 14.53
N ARG A 356 14.03 -8.49 14.33
CA ARG A 356 15.45 -8.29 14.70
C ARG A 356 16.17 -7.15 13.99
N TYR A 357 15.69 -6.75 12.82
CA TYR A 357 16.25 -5.66 12.03
C TYR A 357 15.64 -4.30 12.37
N CYS A 358 14.83 -4.22 13.44
CA CYS A 358 14.00 -3.05 13.75
C CYS A 358 13.00 -2.71 12.64
N GLN A 359 12.62 -3.66 11.79
CA GLN A 359 11.58 -3.46 10.78
C GLN A 359 10.20 -3.76 11.37
N THR A 360 9.21 -3.05 10.86
CA THR A 360 7.81 -3.25 11.20
C THR A 360 7.32 -4.50 10.47
N ILE A 361 6.89 -5.51 11.23
CA ILE A 361 6.35 -6.77 10.67
C ILE A 361 4.89 -6.93 11.02
N GLN A 362 4.16 -7.60 10.15
CA GLN A 362 2.77 -7.92 10.36
C GLN A 362 2.63 -9.29 11.00
N LEU A 363 1.87 -9.36 12.09
CA LEU A 363 1.71 -10.58 12.91
C LEU A 363 0.28 -11.11 12.88
N GLY A 364 -0.58 -10.54 12.05
CA GLY A 364 -1.98 -10.95 11.89
C GLY A 364 -2.87 -9.77 11.55
N CYS A 365 -4.09 -10.06 11.12
CA CYS A 365 -5.05 -9.05 10.67
C CYS A 365 -6.48 -9.45 10.97
N GLY A 366 -7.34 -8.44 11.14
CA GLY A 366 -8.76 -8.66 11.06
C GLY A 366 -9.56 -7.54 10.41
N PHE A 367 -10.80 -7.88 10.08
CA PHE A 367 -11.86 -6.93 9.78
C PHE A 367 -12.92 -7.00 10.86
N LEU A 368 -13.39 -5.85 11.33
CA LEU A 368 -14.47 -5.75 12.30
C LEU A 368 -15.59 -4.89 11.72
N LYS A 369 -16.86 -5.25 11.93
CA LYS A 369 -18.01 -4.41 11.53
C LYS A 369 -18.21 -3.23 12.49
N ASN A 370 -17.99 -3.46 13.78
CA ASN A 370 -18.21 -2.49 14.85
C ASN A 370 -17.05 -2.49 15.86
N ASP A 371 -16.63 -1.30 16.28
CA ASP A 371 -15.62 -1.06 17.32
C ASP A 371 -16.23 -1.17 18.73
N ASN A 372 -16.72 -2.37 19.08
CA ASN A 372 -17.28 -2.64 20.41
C ASN A 372 -16.43 -3.66 21.18
N ILE A 373 -16.68 -3.78 22.49
CA ILE A 373 -15.88 -4.64 23.38
C ILE A 373 -15.90 -6.08 22.90
N GLU A 374 -17.08 -6.61 22.56
CA GLU A 374 -17.26 -8.00 22.13
C GLU A 374 -16.47 -8.31 20.85
N SER A 375 -16.45 -7.39 19.88
CA SER A 375 -15.68 -7.53 18.64
C SER A 375 -14.17 -7.55 18.88
N PHE A 376 -13.66 -6.68 19.76
CA PHE A 376 -12.24 -6.68 20.09
C PHE A 376 -11.85 -7.89 20.95
N VAL A 377 -12.71 -8.33 21.88
CA VAL A 377 -12.48 -9.57 22.65
C VAL A 377 -12.41 -10.75 21.69
N TRP A 378 -13.35 -10.88 20.75
CA TRP A 378 -13.30 -11.93 19.73
C TRP A 378 -11.96 -11.87 18.97
N LEU A 379 -11.61 -10.71 18.41
CA LEU A 379 -10.39 -10.58 17.61
C LEU A 379 -9.11 -10.91 18.40
N PHE A 380 -9.00 -10.45 19.65
CA PHE A 380 -7.84 -10.72 20.50
C PHE A 380 -7.78 -12.18 20.95
N GLN A 381 -8.92 -12.86 21.14
CA GLN A 381 -8.95 -14.29 21.43
C GLN A 381 -8.57 -15.14 20.21
N GLU A 382 -9.07 -14.80 19.01
CA GLU A 382 -8.65 -15.47 17.78
C GLU A 382 -7.16 -15.30 17.52
N PHE A 383 -6.63 -14.09 17.76
CA PHE A 383 -5.19 -13.85 17.70
C PHE A 383 -4.44 -14.71 18.72
N LEU A 384 -4.89 -14.76 19.97
CA LEU A 384 -4.25 -15.56 21.02
C LEU A 384 -4.25 -17.05 20.69
N GLU A 385 -5.36 -17.57 20.17
CA GLU A 385 -5.51 -18.96 19.75
C GLU A 385 -4.54 -19.29 18.61
N ALA A 386 -4.49 -18.45 17.57
CA ALA A 386 -3.55 -18.61 16.45
C ALA A 386 -2.09 -18.57 16.90
N MET A 387 -1.78 -17.78 17.94
CA MET A 387 -0.45 -17.70 18.54
C MET A 387 -0.16 -18.80 19.58
N GLY A 388 -1.00 -19.83 19.68
CA GLY A 388 -0.80 -20.96 20.58
C GLY A 388 -0.92 -20.61 22.06
N GLY A 389 -1.72 -19.59 22.40
CA GLY A 389 -1.95 -19.13 23.77
C GLY A 389 -0.87 -18.17 24.31
N LEU A 390 0.11 -17.78 23.50
CA LEU A 390 1.16 -16.86 23.91
C LEU A 390 0.66 -15.41 23.87
N GLN A 391 0.38 -14.82 25.04
CA GLN A 391 0.03 -13.40 25.16
C GLN A 391 1.24 -12.47 24.99
N PRO A 392 1.05 -11.23 24.49
CA PRO A 392 2.15 -10.28 24.40
C PRO A 392 2.55 -9.75 25.78
N ASP A 393 3.84 -9.44 25.96
CA ASP A 393 4.32 -8.82 27.21
C ASP A 393 3.90 -7.35 27.31
N ASN A 394 4.00 -6.64 26.19
CA ASN A 394 3.69 -5.22 26.08
C ASN A 394 2.76 -4.99 24.88
N PHE A 395 1.69 -4.20 25.07
CA PHE A 395 0.70 -3.95 24.03
C PHE A 395 0.33 -2.48 23.92
N ILE A 396 0.36 -1.96 22.69
CA ILE A 396 0.06 -0.56 22.38
C ILE A 396 -1.20 -0.49 21.54
N THR A 397 -2.18 0.29 21.99
CA THR A 397 -3.42 0.55 21.24
C THR A 397 -3.71 2.03 21.12
N ASP A 398 -4.66 2.40 20.27
CA ASP A 398 -5.28 3.72 20.35
C ASP A 398 -6.03 3.92 21.67
N GLN A 399 -6.32 5.19 22.00
CA GLN A 399 -7.13 5.54 23.16
C GLN A 399 -8.62 5.21 22.90
N ASP A 400 -8.99 3.96 23.19
CA ASP A 400 -10.34 3.44 23.02
C ASP A 400 -10.79 2.61 24.24
N ALA A 401 -11.95 2.94 24.80
CA ALA A 401 -12.47 2.29 26.00
C ALA A 401 -12.84 0.81 25.76
N ALA A 402 -13.29 0.48 24.55
CA ALA A 402 -13.62 -0.87 24.17
C ALA A 402 -12.34 -1.72 24.01
N MET A 403 -11.32 -1.19 23.33
CA MET A 403 -10.00 -1.85 23.24
C MET A 403 -9.42 -2.09 24.63
N ARG A 404 -9.38 -1.07 25.50
CA ARG A 404 -8.86 -1.21 26.87
C ARG A 404 -9.56 -2.32 27.64
N SER A 405 -10.89 -2.39 27.55
CA SER A 405 -11.67 -3.43 28.22
C SER A 405 -11.37 -4.81 27.63
N ALA A 406 -11.26 -4.92 26.31
CA ALA A 406 -10.94 -6.17 25.63
C ALA A 406 -9.53 -6.68 25.94
N VAL A 407 -8.54 -5.78 26.07
CA VAL A 407 -7.17 -6.11 26.49
C VAL A 407 -7.15 -6.68 27.90
N LEU A 408 -7.88 -6.07 28.85
CA LEU A 408 -7.94 -6.58 30.23
C LEU A 408 -8.55 -7.98 30.32
N VAL A 409 -9.47 -8.33 29.42
CA VAL A 409 -10.09 -9.65 29.34
C VAL A 409 -9.19 -10.66 28.64
N SER A 410 -8.54 -10.26 27.55
CA SER A 410 -7.83 -11.18 26.65
C SER A 410 -6.35 -11.37 27.02
N PHE A 411 -5.71 -10.33 27.54
CA PHE A 411 -4.28 -10.30 27.88
C PHE A 411 -4.05 -9.79 29.32
N PRO A 412 -4.51 -10.52 30.35
CA PRO A 412 -4.53 -10.03 31.73
C PRO A 412 -3.14 -9.72 32.32
N ASN A 413 -2.08 -10.39 31.85
CA ASN A 413 -0.71 -10.13 32.34
C ASN A 413 0.07 -9.15 31.46
N CYS A 414 -0.55 -8.59 30.42
CA CYS A 414 0.11 -7.69 29.48
C CYS A 414 0.23 -6.26 30.05
N CYS A 415 1.37 -5.62 29.82
CA CYS A 415 1.53 -4.19 30.04
C CYS A 415 0.88 -3.40 28.90
N HIS A 416 -0.31 -2.87 29.13
CA HIS A 416 -1.05 -2.07 28.17
C HIS A 416 -0.71 -0.57 28.27
N ARG A 417 -0.46 0.07 27.14
CA ARG A 417 -0.38 1.53 27.02
C ARG A 417 -1.12 2.04 25.79
N ASN A 418 -1.54 3.29 25.86
CA ASN A 418 -2.08 4.01 24.72
C ASN A 418 -0.96 4.63 23.86
N CYS A 419 -1.22 4.70 22.57
CA CYS A 419 -0.39 5.33 21.55
C CYS A 419 -0.23 6.83 21.84
N ARG A 420 1.00 7.26 22.16
CA ARG A 420 1.33 8.67 22.46
C ARG A 420 0.93 9.59 21.31
N TRP A 421 1.30 9.26 20.06
CA TRP A 421 1.01 10.12 18.91
C TRP A 421 -0.49 10.29 18.70
N TYR A 422 -1.29 9.23 18.87
CA TYR A 422 -2.73 9.36 18.73
C TYR A 422 -3.33 10.29 19.78
N ILE A 423 -2.87 10.19 21.03
CA ILE A 423 -3.27 11.09 22.11
C ILE A 423 -2.83 12.52 21.84
N MET A 424 -1.58 12.74 21.41
CA MET A 424 -1.05 14.07 21.12
C MET A 424 -1.68 14.69 19.88
N GLN A 425 -2.05 13.89 18.88
CA GLN A 425 -2.80 14.32 17.69
C GLN A 425 -4.22 14.77 18.07
N ASN A 426 -4.89 14.03 18.95
CA ASN A 426 -6.18 14.43 19.52
C ASN A 426 -6.04 15.68 20.38
N ALA A 427 -4.98 15.78 21.19
CA ALA A 427 -4.66 16.96 21.96
C ALA A 427 -4.45 18.17 21.04
N GLN A 428 -3.73 18.03 19.93
CA GLN A 428 -3.50 19.10 18.96
C GLN A 428 -4.79 19.57 18.28
N ALA A 429 -5.73 18.68 18.00
CA ALA A 429 -7.02 19.06 17.44
C ALA A 429 -7.83 19.98 18.37
N VAL A 430 -7.60 19.90 19.68
CA VAL A 430 -8.36 20.63 20.71
C VAL A 430 -7.57 21.80 21.28
N LEU A 431 -6.32 21.56 21.70
CA LEU A 431 -5.39 22.51 22.29
C LEU A 431 -4.57 23.28 21.25
N GLY A 432 -4.56 22.89 19.97
CA GLY A 432 -3.63 23.43 18.98
C GLY A 432 -3.72 24.95 18.84
N ASN A 433 -4.92 25.50 18.66
CA ASN A 433 -5.10 26.95 18.56
C ASN A 433 -4.70 27.73 19.83
N PHE A 434 -4.75 27.06 20.99
CA PHE A 434 -4.31 27.63 22.26
C PHE A 434 -2.78 27.59 22.36
N LEU A 435 -2.18 26.41 22.16
CA LEU A 435 -0.74 26.20 22.23
C LEU A 435 0.05 26.94 21.14
N SER A 436 -0.54 27.22 19.97
CA SER A 436 0.09 28.06 18.95
C SER A 436 0.32 29.50 19.41
N LYS A 437 -0.43 29.96 20.42
CA LYS A 437 -0.30 31.30 21.02
C LYS A 437 0.59 31.30 22.26
N HIS A 438 0.97 30.12 22.75
CA HIS A 438 1.76 29.90 23.96
C HIS A 438 2.92 28.95 23.65
N GLU A 439 3.87 29.41 22.83
CA GLU A 439 5.00 28.59 22.36
C GLU A 439 5.85 28.04 23.51
N GLU A 440 6.13 28.84 24.54
CA GLU A 440 6.90 28.39 25.71
C GLU A 440 6.16 27.26 26.46
N LEU A 441 4.86 27.40 26.69
CA LEU A 441 4.02 26.36 27.30
C LEU A 441 4.04 25.07 26.48
N ARG A 442 3.97 25.17 25.15
CA ARG A 442 4.02 24.01 24.25
C ARG A 442 5.35 23.26 24.37
N THR A 443 6.46 23.99 24.30
CA THR A 443 7.80 23.41 24.42
C THR A 443 7.95 22.74 25.79
N GLU A 444 7.58 23.43 26.87
CA GLU A 444 7.65 22.91 28.24
C GLU A 444 6.74 21.69 28.43
N LEU A 445 5.52 21.68 27.88
CA LEU A 445 4.61 20.53 27.91
C LEU A 445 5.21 19.29 27.21
N ASN A 446 5.72 19.47 25.99
CA ASN A 446 6.36 18.37 25.25
C ASN A 446 7.61 17.87 25.98
N GLU A 447 8.41 18.77 26.55
CA GLU A 447 9.57 18.40 27.34
C GLU A 447 9.21 17.59 28.59
N ILE A 448 8.16 17.99 29.29
CA ILE A 448 7.66 17.27 30.47
C ILE A 448 7.17 15.87 30.07
N ILE A 449 6.38 15.76 29.00
CA ILE A 449 5.86 14.47 28.53
C ILE A 449 6.98 13.52 28.08
N ASP A 450 7.96 14.03 27.32
CA ASP A 450 8.95 13.17 26.67
C ASP A 450 10.20 12.91 27.51
N TYR A 451 10.58 13.86 28.37
CA TYR A 451 11.87 13.84 29.07
C TYR A 451 11.78 13.82 30.60
N SER A 452 10.60 13.66 31.19
CA SER A 452 10.51 13.34 32.63
C SER A 452 11.00 11.91 32.88
N MET A 453 11.91 11.71 33.84
CA MET A 453 12.52 10.40 34.10
C MET A 453 11.81 9.55 35.14
N SER A 454 11.10 10.17 36.08
CA SER A 454 10.23 9.48 37.03
C SER A 454 8.82 10.05 37.01
N VAL A 455 7.89 9.32 37.63
CA VAL A 455 6.52 9.80 37.79
C VAL A 455 6.51 11.04 38.69
N GLU A 456 7.29 11.07 39.76
CA GLU A 456 7.40 12.19 40.68
C GLU A 456 7.94 13.46 39.98
N GLU A 457 8.94 13.31 39.11
CA GLU A 457 9.47 14.40 38.29
C GLU A 457 8.37 14.95 37.36
N LEU A 458 7.64 14.06 36.69
CA LEU A 458 6.53 14.42 35.81
C LEU A 458 5.46 15.21 36.57
N GLU A 459 4.98 14.70 37.71
CA GLU A 459 3.94 15.34 38.52
C GLU A 459 4.38 16.74 38.98
N THR A 460 5.62 16.85 39.46
CA THR A 460 6.18 18.11 39.95
C THR A 460 6.31 19.15 38.85
N ARG A 461 6.92 18.77 37.71
CA ARG A 461 7.13 19.68 36.58
C ARG A 461 5.79 20.07 35.93
N TRP A 462 4.85 19.15 35.84
CA TRP A 462 3.50 19.45 35.33
C TRP A 462 2.81 20.48 36.21
N ALA A 463 2.82 20.32 37.54
CA ALA A 463 2.22 21.29 38.46
C ALA A 463 2.89 22.68 38.38
N GLN A 464 4.21 22.72 38.24
CA GLN A 464 4.97 23.95 38.04
C GLN A 464 4.59 24.65 36.74
N MET A 465 4.52 23.91 35.63
CA MET A 465 4.12 24.43 34.31
C MET A 465 2.71 25.03 34.37
N ILE A 466 1.74 24.32 34.97
CA ILE A 466 0.36 24.82 35.09
C ILE A 466 0.29 26.14 35.86
N THR A 467 1.07 26.27 36.93
CA THR A 467 1.14 27.49 37.77
C THR A 467 1.87 28.62 37.05
N LYS A 468 3.04 28.33 36.46
CA LYS A 468 3.90 29.29 35.75
C LYS A 468 3.15 29.98 34.60
N HIS A 469 2.38 29.21 33.83
CA HIS A 469 1.63 29.73 32.68
C HIS A 469 0.22 30.19 33.03
N ASN A 470 -0.21 30.08 34.29
CA ASN A 470 -1.54 30.44 34.78
C ASN A 470 -2.68 29.78 33.98
N VAL A 471 -2.58 28.46 33.76
CA VAL A 471 -3.52 27.66 32.93
C VAL A 471 -4.31 26.63 33.74
N VAL A 472 -4.49 26.87 35.04
CA VAL A 472 -5.18 25.97 35.97
C VAL A 472 -6.61 25.64 35.50
N ASP A 473 -7.31 26.63 34.95
CA ASP A 473 -8.71 26.49 34.51
C ASP A 473 -8.86 25.86 33.11
N ASN A 474 -7.76 25.47 32.45
CA ASN A 474 -7.81 24.86 31.13
C ASN A 474 -8.28 23.40 31.23
N THR A 475 -9.56 23.17 30.93
CA THR A 475 -10.19 21.84 31.00
C THR A 475 -9.52 20.80 30.11
N HIS A 476 -8.93 21.20 28.98
CA HIS A 476 -8.30 20.26 28.05
C HIS A 476 -6.90 19.82 28.51
N LEU A 477 -6.14 20.71 29.15
CA LEU A 477 -4.89 20.32 29.83
C LEU A 477 -5.18 19.44 31.05
N TYR A 478 -6.26 19.72 31.77
CA TYR A 478 -6.76 18.87 32.85
C TYR A 478 -7.12 17.46 32.34
N ASP A 479 -7.90 17.36 31.27
CA ASP A 479 -8.25 16.08 30.65
C ASP A 479 -7.00 15.29 30.21
N LEU A 480 -6.02 15.96 29.58
CA LEU A 480 -4.75 15.34 29.17
C LEU A 480 -3.95 14.84 30.37
N TYR A 481 -3.90 15.62 31.44
CA TYR A 481 -3.27 15.22 32.70
C TYR A 481 -3.93 13.97 33.28
N HIS A 482 -5.26 13.86 33.25
CA HIS A 482 -5.96 12.70 33.81
C HIS A 482 -5.67 11.37 33.12
N ILE A 483 -5.28 11.40 31.84
CA ILE A 483 -4.95 10.20 31.06
C ILE A 483 -3.44 9.94 30.97
N ARG A 484 -2.58 10.79 31.56
CA ARG A 484 -1.11 10.75 31.44
C ARG A 484 -0.48 9.39 31.76
N ALA A 485 -1.00 8.70 32.78
CA ALA A 485 -0.51 7.39 33.20
C ALA A 485 -0.69 6.30 32.13
N THR A 486 -1.51 6.55 31.10
CA THR A 486 -1.77 5.59 30.03
C THR A 486 -0.81 5.72 28.85
N PHE A 487 -0.06 6.82 28.70
CA PHE A 487 0.73 7.07 27.48
C PHE A 487 2.08 7.73 27.70
N VAL A 488 2.29 8.41 28.83
CA VAL A 488 3.53 9.11 29.12
C VAL A 488 4.65 8.11 29.39
N PRO A 489 5.81 8.19 28.68
CA PRO A 489 6.92 7.26 28.84
C PRO A 489 7.39 7.03 30.27
N ALA A 490 7.30 8.03 31.16
CA ALA A 490 7.67 7.93 32.58
C ALA A 490 7.02 6.74 33.32
N TYR A 491 5.80 6.36 32.94
CA TYR A 491 5.07 5.23 33.55
C TYR A 491 5.49 3.85 33.02
N PHE A 492 6.30 3.81 31.96
CA PHE A 492 6.62 2.58 31.22
C PHE A 492 8.13 2.38 30.99
N LYS A 493 9.00 3.13 31.66
CA LYS A 493 10.44 3.12 31.36
C LYS A 493 11.13 1.79 31.61
N GLU A 494 10.63 1.04 32.58
CA GLU A 494 11.10 -0.31 32.91
C GLU A 494 10.52 -1.40 32.00
N ARG A 495 9.67 -1.02 31.04
CA ARG A 495 8.99 -1.93 30.12
C ARG A 495 9.60 -1.82 28.73
N PHE A 496 9.64 -2.95 28.04
CA PHE A 496 10.24 -3.04 26.72
C PHE A 496 9.30 -2.46 25.66
N PHE A 497 9.58 -1.22 25.29
CA PHE A 497 8.89 -0.46 24.25
C PHE A 497 9.94 0.14 23.31
N PRO A 498 10.58 -0.69 22.45
CA PRO A 498 11.86 -0.37 21.86
C PRO A 498 11.74 0.69 20.77
N PHE A 499 12.55 1.75 20.90
CA PHE A 499 12.62 2.83 19.91
C PHE A 499 11.28 3.55 19.67
N LEU A 500 10.33 3.44 20.61
CA LEU A 500 8.96 3.94 20.49
C LEU A 500 8.78 5.39 20.95
N GLN A 501 9.83 6.21 20.87
CA GLN A 501 9.69 7.65 21.12
C GLN A 501 8.76 8.31 20.09
N THR A 502 8.51 7.67 18.95
CA THR A 502 7.49 8.10 17.99
C THR A 502 6.64 6.91 17.56
N THR A 503 5.34 7.00 17.76
CA THR A 503 4.34 6.06 17.21
C THR A 503 4.16 6.18 15.68
N ALA A 504 5.17 6.77 15.02
CA ALA A 504 5.37 6.86 13.57
C ALA A 504 5.41 5.49 12.88
N ARG A 505 5.58 4.38 13.62
CA ARG A 505 5.56 3.02 13.02
C ARG A 505 4.17 2.58 12.59
N SER A 506 3.16 2.78 13.45
CA SER A 506 1.75 2.51 13.08
C SER A 506 1.31 3.46 11.97
N GLU A 507 1.64 4.75 12.06
CA GLU A 507 1.34 5.73 11.02
C GLU A 507 2.05 5.42 9.69
N GLY A 508 3.34 5.08 9.73
CA GLY A 508 4.12 4.70 8.56
C GLY A 508 3.56 3.46 7.88
N PHE A 509 3.21 2.43 8.67
CA PHE A 509 2.52 1.25 8.14
C PHE A 509 1.17 1.62 7.51
N ASN A 510 0.37 2.44 8.19
CA ASN A 510 -0.92 2.90 7.68
C ASN A 510 -0.79 3.76 6.42
N ALA A 511 0.25 4.59 6.32
CA ALA A 511 0.55 5.40 5.16
C ALA A 511 0.92 4.52 3.96
N VAL A 512 1.74 3.49 4.19
CA VAL A 512 2.04 2.47 3.18
C VAL A 512 0.75 1.74 2.78
N LEU A 513 -0.05 1.27 3.74
CA LEU A 513 -1.33 0.60 3.47
C LEU A 513 -2.27 1.45 2.59
N LYS A 514 -2.39 2.75 2.89
CA LYS A 514 -3.17 3.71 2.09
C LYS A 514 -2.70 3.85 0.65
N SER A 515 -1.43 3.54 0.35
CA SER A 515 -0.90 3.57 -1.02
C SER A 515 -1.28 2.34 -1.85
N TYR A 516 -1.58 1.20 -1.18
CA TYR A 516 -1.96 -0.06 -1.83
C TYR A 516 -3.47 -0.27 -1.89
N ILE A 517 -4.24 0.31 -0.96
CA ILE A 517 -5.64 -0.06 -0.72
C ILE A 517 -6.61 1.10 -1.03
N ASP A 518 -7.67 0.80 -1.79
CA ASP A 518 -8.75 1.75 -2.08
C ASP A 518 -9.98 1.44 -1.19
N PRO A 519 -10.60 2.43 -0.53
CA PRO A 519 -11.83 2.26 0.27
C PRO A 519 -13.06 1.71 -0.48
N HIS A 520 -13.01 1.65 -1.82
CA HIS A 520 -14.05 1.04 -2.66
C HIS A 520 -13.77 -0.44 -2.94
N ASN A 521 -12.61 -0.96 -2.53
CA ASN A 521 -12.29 -2.37 -2.69
C ASN A 521 -13.23 -3.23 -1.86
N ASN A 522 -13.56 -4.39 -2.42
CA ASN A 522 -14.19 -5.50 -1.72
C ASN A 522 -13.13 -6.25 -0.88
N LEU A 523 -13.53 -7.19 -0.03
CA LEU A 523 -12.65 -7.88 0.90
C LEU A 523 -11.62 -8.77 0.17
N HIS A 524 -12.04 -9.47 -0.89
CA HIS A 524 -11.13 -10.30 -1.66
C HIS A 524 -10.07 -9.45 -2.38
N HIS A 525 -10.45 -8.34 -3.02
CA HIS A 525 -9.50 -7.45 -3.68
C HIS A 525 -8.57 -6.76 -2.68
N PHE A 526 -9.09 -6.38 -1.51
CA PHE A 526 -8.25 -5.92 -0.39
C PHE A 526 -7.19 -6.98 -0.07
N PHE A 527 -7.59 -8.23 0.14
CA PHE A 527 -6.69 -9.32 0.47
C PHE A 527 -5.62 -9.55 -0.61
N LEU A 528 -5.98 -9.41 -1.89
CA LEU A 528 -5.00 -9.48 -2.98
C LEU A 528 -3.96 -8.35 -2.94
N GLN A 529 -4.34 -7.13 -2.57
CA GLN A 529 -3.37 -6.04 -2.41
C GLN A 529 -2.55 -6.20 -1.13
N TYR A 530 -3.17 -6.69 -0.07
CA TYR A 530 -2.51 -7.05 1.18
C TYR A 530 -1.37 -8.04 0.96
N MET A 531 -1.61 -9.14 0.22
CA MET A 531 -0.56 -10.12 -0.08
C MET A 531 0.65 -9.53 -0.83
N LYS A 532 0.43 -8.54 -1.70
CA LYS A 532 1.53 -7.84 -2.39
C LYS A 532 2.29 -6.90 -1.48
N LEU A 533 1.62 -6.33 -0.48
CA LEU A 533 2.29 -5.53 0.54
C LEU A 533 3.18 -6.43 1.39
N GLN A 534 2.69 -7.62 1.78
CA GLN A 534 3.49 -8.61 2.51
C GLN A 534 4.73 -9.03 1.70
N GLU A 535 4.57 -9.39 0.43
CA GLU A 535 5.69 -9.72 -0.47
C GLU A 535 6.74 -8.60 -0.54
N LYS A 536 6.32 -7.32 -0.51
CA LYS A 536 7.26 -6.20 -0.47
C LYS A 536 8.00 -6.09 0.86
N ILE A 537 7.33 -6.38 1.98
CA ILE A 537 7.96 -6.38 3.31
C ILE A 537 9.02 -7.48 3.35
N ASP A 538 8.68 -8.69 2.88
CA ASP A 538 9.58 -9.84 2.85
C ASP A 538 10.82 -9.54 1.98
N VAL A 539 10.65 -9.01 0.76
CA VAL A 539 11.78 -8.62 -0.12
C VAL A 539 12.66 -7.52 0.52
N ALA A 540 12.08 -6.64 1.33
CA ALA A 540 12.85 -5.61 2.03
C ALA A 540 13.65 -6.21 3.21
N GLU A 541 13.18 -7.28 3.83
CA GLU A 541 13.92 -8.06 4.83
C GLU A 541 15.09 -8.80 4.17
N ASP A 542 14.86 -9.52 3.07
CA ASP A 542 15.90 -10.20 2.28
C ASP A 542 17.03 -9.24 1.87
N ALA A 543 16.67 -8.01 1.46
CA ALA A 543 17.64 -7.01 1.05
C ALA A 543 18.49 -6.47 2.21
N VAL A 544 18.00 -6.54 3.45
CA VAL A 544 18.78 -6.20 4.65
C VAL A 544 19.65 -7.38 5.07
N GLU A 545 19.12 -8.60 5.05
CA GLU A 545 19.88 -9.82 5.33
C GLU A 545 21.07 -9.97 4.38
N PHE A 546 20.86 -9.79 3.06
CA PHE A 546 21.94 -9.78 2.08
C PHE A 546 23.02 -8.73 2.39
N LYS A 547 22.65 -7.55 2.91
CA LYS A 547 23.64 -6.52 3.29
C LYS A 547 24.43 -6.93 4.54
N ASP A 548 23.89 -7.77 5.40
CA ASP A 548 24.60 -8.29 6.58
C ASP A 548 25.57 -9.40 6.20
N GLU A 549 25.23 -10.23 5.21
CA GLU A 549 26.10 -11.27 4.67
C GLU A 549 27.22 -10.73 3.76
N ASP A 550 26.89 -9.83 2.83
CA ASP A 550 27.82 -9.41 1.76
C ASP A 550 28.70 -8.21 2.15
N LYS A 551 28.27 -7.39 3.13
CA LYS A 551 28.94 -6.12 3.43
C LYS A 551 29.43 -6.03 4.86
N THR A 552 30.73 -5.91 5.02
CA THR A 552 31.34 -5.61 6.31
C THR A 552 31.14 -4.14 6.70
N LEU A 553 30.87 -3.91 7.99
CA LEU A 553 30.85 -2.58 8.59
C LEU A 553 32.21 -2.28 9.20
N ARG A 554 32.66 -1.03 9.05
CA ARG A 554 33.83 -0.54 9.77
C ARG A 554 33.41 -0.06 11.17
N ALA A 555 34.17 -0.46 12.18
CA ALA A 555 34.10 0.10 13.53
C ALA A 555 34.33 1.63 13.49
N TRP A 556 33.65 2.37 14.36
CA TRP A 556 33.90 3.80 14.52
C TRP A 556 35.19 4.07 15.31
N GLY A 557 35.47 3.28 16.34
CA GLY A 557 36.72 3.33 17.10
C GLY A 557 37.27 1.94 17.42
N ASP A 558 38.39 1.91 18.13
CA ASP A 558 39.09 0.67 18.52
C ASP A 558 38.64 0.19 19.91
N PHE A 559 37.32 0.19 20.15
CA PHE A 559 36.74 -0.26 21.42
C PHE A 559 36.44 -1.76 21.38
N PRO A 560 36.94 -2.58 22.32
CA PRO A 560 36.63 -4.01 22.37
C PRO A 560 35.12 -4.33 22.39
N VAL A 561 34.34 -3.52 23.11
CA VAL A 561 32.87 -3.63 23.15
C VAL A 561 32.20 -3.33 21.80
N GLU A 562 32.81 -2.49 20.95
CA GLU A 562 32.30 -2.21 19.60
C GLU A 562 32.60 -3.38 18.65
N GLU A 563 33.77 -4.00 18.78
CA GLU A 563 34.11 -5.21 18.04
C GLU A 563 33.17 -6.37 18.36
N GLN A 564 32.89 -6.59 19.65
CA GLN A 564 31.88 -7.57 20.05
C GLN A 564 30.50 -7.21 19.47
N ALA A 565 30.08 -5.96 19.56
CA ALA A 565 28.79 -5.50 19.03
C ALA A 565 28.67 -5.71 17.51
N LEU A 566 29.74 -5.52 16.75
CA LEU A 566 29.80 -5.80 15.31
C LEU A 566 29.58 -7.28 14.97
N GLN A 567 30.07 -8.18 15.82
CA GLN A 567 29.97 -9.63 15.62
C GLN A 567 28.60 -10.18 16.03
N VAL A 568 27.98 -9.61 17.06
CA VAL A 568 26.74 -10.16 17.63
C VAL A 568 25.47 -9.51 17.07
N TYR A 569 25.45 -8.20 16.84
CA TYR A 569 24.22 -7.48 16.47
C TYR A 569 23.98 -7.45 14.96
N THR A 570 22.71 -7.51 14.56
CA THR A 570 22.33 -7.19 13.16
C THR A 570 22.74 -5.77 12.81
N ARG A 571 23.01 -5.47 11.52
CA ARG A 571 23.51 -4.14 11.10
C ARG A 571 22.65 -2.97 11.59
N PRO A 572 21.30 -3.00 11.48
CA PRO A 572 20.49 -1.88 11.97
C PRO A 572 20.63 -1.66 13.48
N ILE A 573 20.80 -2.74 14.25
CA ILE A 573 21.01 -2.66 15.70
C ILE A 573 22.40 -2.14 16.02
N TYR A 574 23.44 -2.64 15.35
CA TYR A 574 24.80 -2.13 15.51
C TYR A 574 24.87 -0.63 15.21
N LEU A 575 24.19 -0.14 14.16
CA LEU A 575 24.18 1.30 13.85
C LEU A 575 23.57 2.13 14.99
N ARG A 576 22.53 1.63 15.66
CA ARG A 576 21.93 2.25 16.86
C ARG A 576 22.87 2.19 18.06
N PHE A 577 23.49 1.04 18.29
CA PHE A 577 24.53 0.87 19.30
C PHE A 577 25.68 1.87 19.10
N ARG A 578 26.19 2.00 17.87
CA ARG A 578 27.28 2.90 17.52
C ARG A 578 26.90 4.37 17.72
N ALA A 579 25.66 4.74 17.44
CA ALA A 579 25.15 6.09 17.72
C ALA A 579 25.17 6.40 19.23
N GLU A 580 24.90 5.42 20.08
CA GLU A 580 25.02 5.55 21.54
C GLU A 580 26.48 5.58 22.00
N LEU A 581 27.33 4.71 21.45
CA LEU A 581 28.75 4.69 21.77
C LEU A 581 29.43 6.04 21.47
N ARG A 582 29.07 6.70 20.36
CA ARG A 582 29.58 8.05 20.02
C ARG A 582 29.26 9.09 21.07
N LYS A 583 28.09 9.02 21.71
CA LYS A 583 27.64 9.98 22.73
C LYS A 583 28.45 9.90 24.02
N VAL A 584 29.18 8.80 24.25
CA VAL A 584 30.06 8.63 25.43
C VAL A 584 31.06 9.77 25.58
N THR A 585 31.57 10.29 24.46
CA THR A 585 32.52 11.42 24.43
C THR A 585 31.92 12.75 24.89
N SER A 586 30.60 12.83 25.06
CA SER A 586 29.87 14.03 25.46
C SER A 586 29.58 14.12 26.96
N TYR A 587 30.08 13.17 27.77
CA TYR A 587 29.80 13.10 29.21
C TYR A 587 31.07 13.02 30.07
N ASN A 588 31.01 13.66 31.24
CA ASN A 588 31.92 13.47 32.36
C ASN A 588 31.35 12.41 33.32
N VAL A 589 32.21 11.84 34.17
CA VAL A 589 31.82 10.90 35.23
C VAL A 589 32.39 11.36 36.55
N HIS A 590 31.57 11.36 37.57
CA HIS A 590 31.94 11.63 38.95
C HIS A 590 31.50 10.47 39.83
N HIS A 591 32.42 9.89 40.60
CA HIS A 591 32.07 8.85 41.57
C HIS A 591 31.45 9.50 42.81
N VAL A 592 30.23 9.12 43.16
CA VAL A 592 29.41 9.83 44.18
C VAL A 592 28.99 8.95 45.36
N GLY A 593 29.19 7.64 45.32
CA GLY A 593 28.81 6.72 46.38
C GLY A 593 29.32 5.29 46.15
N HIS A 594 28.91 4.34 46.98
CA HIS A 594 29.26 2.93 46.77
C HIS A 594 28.68 2.43 45.44
N GLU A 595 29.54 2.03 44.49
CA GLU A 595 29.16 1.54 43.16
C GLU A 595 28.28 2.51 42.35
N THR A 596 28.27 3.79 42.70
CA THR A 596 27.37 4.80 42.12
C THR A 596 28.15 5.94 41.49
N TYR A 597 27.79 6.27 40.26
CA TYR A 597 28.45 7.26 39.42
C TYR A 597 27.43 8.27 38.90
N ASP A 598 27.76 9.55 38.96
CA ASP A 598 27.01 10.63 38.33
C ASP A 598 27.64 10.94 36.96
N VAL A 599 26.83 10.92 35.92
CA VAL A 599 27.26 11.10 34.53
C VAL A 599 26.64 12.39 33.99
N SER A 600 27.46 13.43 33.89
CA SER A 600 27.02 14.79 33.57
C SER A 600 27.43 15.22 32.15
N PRO A 601 26.57 15.92 31.40
CA PRO A 601 26.91 16.43 30.07
C PRO A 601 28.13 17.38 30.11
N ILE A 602 29.09 17.21 29.21
CA ILE A 602 30.24 18.14 29.07
C ILE A 602 29.77 19.48 28.53
N LYS A 603 28.95 19.42 27.48
CA LYS A 603 28.19 20.55 26.97
C LYS A 603 26.81 20.44 27.61
N ASN A 604 26.21 21.55 28.03
CA ASN A 604 24.90 21.61 28.70
C ASN A 604 23.74 20.88 27.99
N TYR A 605 23.94 20.21 26.86
CA TYR A 605 22.94 19.47 26.13
C TYR A 605 23.56 18.31 25.34
N VAL A 606 22.93 17.14 25.37
CA VAL A 606 23.24 15.98 24.53
C VAL A 606 21.97 15.51 23.82
N TYR A 607 22.03 15.40 22.50
CA TYR A 607 20.89 14.95 21.69
C TYR A 607 20.35 13.59 22.15
N GLY A 608 19.03 13.53 22.34
CA GLY A 608 18.29 12.37 22.85
C GLY A 608 18.28 12.20 24.38
N TYR A 609 19.11 12.95 25.11
CA TYR A 609 19.23 12.87 26.58
C TYR A 609 19.08 14.22 27.29
N GLY A 610 19.08 15.34 26.57
CA GLY A 610 18.86 16.66 27.16
C GLY A 610 20.07 17.21 27.92
N SER A 611 19.81 18.11 28.85
CA SER A 611 20.79 18.85 29.65
C SER A 611 21.09 18.24 31.02
N ARG A 612 20.48 17.08 31.33
CA ARG A 612 20.50 16.48 32.66
C ARG A 612 21.69 15.55 32.88
N SER A 613 22.08 15.41 34.15
CA SER A 613 22.94 14.32 34.61
C SER A 613 22.13 13.04 34.84
N TYR A 614 22.84 11.91 34.86
CA TYR A 614 22.26 10.58 35.05
C TYR A 614 23.08 9.78 36.06
N LYS A 615 22.39 9.15 37.00
CA LYS A 615 23.00 8.18 37.90
C LYS A 615 23.14 6.80 37.25
N VAL A 616 24.32 6.22 37.42
CA VAL A 616 24.67 4.89 36.98
C VAL A 616 25.18 4.10 38.17
N GLU A 617 24.55 2.95 38.41
CA GLU A 617 25.01 1.95 39.37
C GLU A 617 25.82 0.91 38.60
N ALA A 618 27.03 0.62 39.06
CA ALA A 618 27.94 -0.32 38.42
C ALA A 618 28.61 -1.21 39.46
N ASN A 619 28.13 -2.45 39.56
CA ASN A 619 28.71 -3.51 40.38
C ASN A 619 29.58 -4.39 39.50
N LEU A 620 30.90 -4.30 39.70
CA LEU A 620 31.90 -4.99 38.88
C LEU A 620 31.91 -6.50 39.12
N GLU A 621 31.73 -6.95 40.37
CA GLU A 621 31.76 -8.37 40.72
C GLU A 621 30.60 -9.16 40.11
N ALA A 622 29.41 -8.56 40.10
CA ALA A 622 28.21 -9.14 39.50
C ALA A 622 28.03 -8.79 38.01
N GLU A 623 28.96 -8.03 37.42
CA GLU A 623 28.85 -7.43 36.07
C GLU A 623 27.50 -6.70 35.85
N ASN A 624 26.95 -6.07 36.89
CA ASN A 624 25.63 -5.43 36.86
C ASN A 624 25.77 -3.92 36.65
N TYR A 625 25.12 -3.41 35.60
CA TYR A 625 25.07 -2.00 35.25
C TYR A 625 23.62 -1.55 35.09
N ASN A 626 23.22 -0.57 35.90
CA ASN A 626 21.90 0.05 35.83
C ASN A 626 22.07 1.55 35.64
N CYS A 627 21.24 2.15 34.80
CA CYS A 627 21.22 3.60 34.64
C CYS A 627 19.79 4.09 34.77
N GLU A 628 19.61 5.20 35.50
CA GLU A 628 18.30 5.83 35.68
C GLU A 628 17.66 6.31 34.37
N CYS A 629 18.39 6.30 33.25
CA CYS A 629 17.80 6.57 31.93
C CYS A 629 16.90 5.43 31.41
N TYR A 630 16.99 4.23 32.00
CA TYR A 630 16.22 3.01 31.65
C TYR A 630 16.30 2.57 30.19
N LYS A 631 17.30 3.03 29.43
CA LYS A 631 17.38 2.72 28.00
C LYS A 631 17.48 1.22 27.72
N PHE A 632 18.20 0.47 28.56
CA PHE A 632 18.28 -0.98 28.40
C PHE A 632 16.92 -1.66 28.60
N SER A 633 16.18 -1.32 29.65
CA SER A 633 14.83 -1.85 29.88
C SER A 633 13.87 -1.50 28.74
N ARG A 634 13.98 -0.27 28.20
CA ARG A 634 13.11 0.24 27.13
C ARG A 634 13.45 -0.33 25.75
N ASP A 635 14.71 -0.27 25.35
CA ASP A 635 15.19 -0.53 23.98
C ASP A 635 15.95 -1.87 23.86
N GLY A 636 16.34 -2.49 24.98
CA GLY A 636 17.21 -3.67 24.98
C GLY A 636 18.66 -3.37 24.60
N LEU A 637 19.07 -2.10 24.67
CA LEU A 637 20.43 -1.64 24.38
C LEU A 637 20.97 -0.78 25.52
N LEU A 638 22.22 -1.01 25.92
CA LEU A 638 22.92 -0.19 26.90
C LEU A 638 23.02 1.27 26.42
N CYS A 639 22.91 2.21 27.36
CA CYS A 639 23.04 3.65 27.06
C CYS A 639 24.49 4.11 27.06
N CYS A 640 24.71 5.28 26.45
CA CYS A 640 26.00 5.97 26.50
C CYS A 640 26.49 6.24 27.93
N HIS A 641 25.61 6.39 28.93
CA HIS A 641 26.02 6.63 30.32
C HIS A 641 26.68 5.39 30.93
N ILE A 642 26.11 4.20 30.69
CA ILE A 642 26.71 2.94 31.15
C ILE A 642 28.06 2.76 30.47
N PHE A 643 28.14 2.90 29.15
CA PHE A 643 29.42 2.81 28.45
C PHE A 643 30.45 3.81 28.96
N ARG A 644 30.02 5.04 29.27
CA ARG A 644 30.93 6.05 29.83
C ARG A 644 31.52 5.61 31.17
N VAL A 645 30.71 5.04 32.05
CA VAL A 645 31.19 4.48 33.33
C VAL A 645 32.07 3.26 33.09
N MET A 646 31.70 2.36 32.17
CA MET A 646 32.51 1.20 31.84
C MET A 646 33.93 1.60 31.39
N MET A 647 34.03 2.61 30.53
CA MET A 647 35.31 3.15 30.07
C MET A 647 36.13 3.80 31.19
N GLN A 648 35.47 4.44 32.16
CA GLN A 648 36.14 5.04 33.31
C GLN A 648 36.72 3.99 34.27
N LEU A 649 36.07 2.82 34.37
CA LEU A 649 36.50 1.72 35.24
C LEU A 649 37.62 0.86 34.64
N GLY A 650 37.95 1.05 33.36
CA GLY A 650 39.14 0.49 32.72
C GLY A 650 39.18 -1.03 32.51
N ASN A 651 38.24 -1.79 33.06
CA ASN A 651 38.30 -3.25 33.15
C ASN A 651 37.16 -4.00 32.41
N ILE A 652 36.51 -3.37 31.42
CA ILE A 652 35.39 -3.99 30.71
C ILE A 652 35.66 -3.96 29.21
N ASP A 653 36.19 -5.08 28.73
CA ASP A 653 36.49 -5.38 27.33
C ASP A 653 35.28 -5.95 26.57
N ARG A 654 34.22 -6.35 27.30
CA ARG A 654 33.02 -6.95 26.72
C ARG A 654 31.74 -6.46 27.37
N ILE A 655 30.67 -6.42 26.59
CA ILE A 655 29.30 -6.31 27.05
C ILE A 655 28.93 -7.65 27.70
N PRO A 656 28.49 -7.66 28.98
CA PRO A 656 28.01 -8.89 29.62
C PRO A 656 26.83 -9.48 28.86
N GLU A 657 26.79 -10.82 28.77
CA GLU A 657 25.86 -11.55 27.91
C GLU A 657 24.38 -11.22 28.15
N LYS A 658 24.01 -10.95 29.41
CA LYS A 658 22.66 -10.55 29.83
C LYS A 658 22.17 -9.23 29.20
N TYR A 659 23.08 -8.38 28.72
CA TYR A 659 22.77 -7.12 28.04
C TYR A 659 22.70 -7.24 26.52
N ILE A 660 22.93 -8.43 25.95
CA ILE A 660 22.83 -8.70 24.51
C ILE A 660 21.61 -9.58 24.27
N LEU A 661 20.45 -8.94 24.02
CA LEU A 661 19.19 -9.66 23.83
C LEU A 661 19.21 -10.53 22.58
N LYS A 662 18.70 -11.78 22.68
CA LYS A 662 18.61 -12.74 21.56
C LYS A 662 17.95 -12.15 20.32
N ARG A 663 16.89 -11.35 20.51
CA ARG A 663 16.14 -10.72 19.41
C ARG A 663 16.95 -9.74 18.56
N TRP A 664 18.06 -9.23 19.09
CA TRP A 664 18.92 -8.26 18.42
C TRP A 664 20.14 -8.90 17.75
N ARG A 665 20.34 -10.20 17.99
CA ARG A 665 21.49 -10.93 17.47
C ARG A 665 21.33 -11.30 16.01
N ILE A 666 22.45 -11.45 15.32
CA ILE A 666 22.54 -12.26 14.08
C ILE A 666 22.18 -13.73 14.44
N PRO A 667 21.47 -14.49 13.59
CA PRO A 667 21.11 -15.86 13.92
C PRO A 667 22.36 -16.74 14.13
N GLU A 668 22.41 -17.53 15.21
CA GLU A 668 23.54 -18.43 15.51
C GLU A 668 23.65 -19.60 14.50
N GLU A 669 22.57 -19.88 13.75
CA GLU A 669 22.49 -20.93 12.71
C GLU A 669 23.41 -20.70 11.49
N ILE A 670 24.09 -19.55 11.41
CA ILE A 670 25.08 -19.27 10.36
C ILE A 670 26.46 -19.92 10.65
N ILE A 671 26.69 -20.50 11.85
CA ILE A 671 28.03 -20.99 12.26
C ILE A 671 28.11 -22.51 12.58
N VAL A 672 27.02 -23.27 12.55
CA VAL A 672 27.10 -24.73 12.80
C VAL A 672 26.62 -25.53 11.59
N GLU A 673 27.56 -26.16 10.89
CA GLU A 673 27.31 -27.33 10.03
C GLU A 673 26.82 -28.50 10.91
N GLU A 674 25.59 -28.41 11.41
CA GLU A 674 24.85 -29.58 11.85
C GLU A 674 23.59 -29.63 11.01
N LYS A 675 23.43 -30.75 10.32
CA LYS A 675 22.23 -31.10 9.55
C LYS A 675 21.04 -31.19 10.51
N LEU A 676 20.50 -30.07 10.96
CA LEU A 676 19.07 -29.98 11.10
C LEU A 676 18.52 -29.96 9.69
N GLU A 677 17.72 -30.97 9.37
CA GLU A 677 16.66 -30.77 8.40
C GLU A 677 15.74 -29.69 8.98
N LEU A 678 16.12 -28.43 8.77
CA LEU A 678 15.16 -27.36 8.53
C LEU A 678 14.11 -27.99 7.60
N PRO A 679 12.80 -27.73 7.82
CA PRO A 679 11.86 -27.87 6.74
C PRO A 679 12.45 -27.06 5.60
N LYS A 680 13.06 -27.75 4.63
CA LYS A 680 13.42 -27.20 3.35
C LYS A 680 12.09 -27.02 2.64
N VAL A 681 11.38 -25.99 3.07
CA VAL A 681 10.82 -25.10 2.10
C VAL A 681 11.78 -23.90 2.09
N PRO A 682 12.94 -23.97 1.39
CA PRO A 682 13.05 -22.90 0.43
C PRO A 682 11.76 -23.01 -0.35
N VAL A 683 11.01 -21.92 -0.45
CA VAL A 683 10.16 -21.80 -1.62
C VAL A 683 11.17 -21.68 -2.79
N ASP A 684 11.85 -22.78 -3.13
CA ASP A 684 11.80 -23.33 -4.47
C ASP A 684 10.30 -23.40 -4.77
N ARG A 685 9.72 -22.22 -5.03
CA ARG A 685 8.50 -22.11 -5.79
C ARG A 685 8.95 -22.81 -7.04
N LYS A 686 8.61 -24.09 -7.17
CA LYS A 686 8.54 -24.71 -8.48
C LYS A 686 7.54 -23.81 -9.17
N MET A 687 8.08 -22.80 -9.88
CA MET A 687 7.27 -21.74 -10.46
C MET A 687 6.18 -22.46 -11.20
N SER A 688 4.93 -22.19 -10.83
CA SER A 688 3.80 -22.79 -11.49
C SER A 688 3.96 -22.55 -12.99
N ASN A 689 3.42 -23.45 -13.82
CA ASN A 689 3.49 -23.26 -15.27
C ASN A 689 2.95 -21.88 -15.69
N LYS A 690 2.02 -21.32 -14.90
CA LYS A 690 1.48 -19.97 -15.06
C LYS A 690 2.51 -18.87 -14.74
N GLU A 691 3.24 -18.97 -13.64
CA GLU A 691 4.31 -18.00 -13.29
C GLU A 691 5.46 -18.07 -14.30
N ARG A 692 5.86 -19.28 -14.73
CA ARG A 692 6.87 -19.44 -15.79
C ARG A 692 6.41 -18.79 -17.10
N GLN A 693 5.14 -18.95 -17.44
CA GLN A 693 4.55 -18.30 -18.61
C GLN A 693 4.56 -16.77 -18.47
N GLN A 694 4.21 -16.24 -17.29
CA GLN A 694 4.24 -14.80 -17.01
C GLN A 694 5.66 -14.23 -17.06
N LEU A 695 6.65 -14.93 -16.49
CA LEU A 695 8.06 -14.54 -16.56
C LEU A 695 8.54 -14.51 -18.02
N ARG A 696 8.29 -15.58 -18.79
CA ARG A 696 8.63 -15.63 -20.22
C ARG A 696 7.99 -14.47 -20.98
N TYR A 697 6.71 -14.19 -20.73
CA TYR A 697 6.01 -13.06 -21.34
C TYR A 697 6.67 -11.73 -20.98
N GLY A 698 7.01 -11.51 -19.70
CA GLY A 698 7.71 -10.30 -19.24
C GLY A 698 9.09 -10.12 -19.89
N THR A 699 9.90 -11.17 -19.95
CA THR A 699 11.21 -11.14 -20.64
C THR A 699 11.04 -10.82 -22.12
N MET A 700 10.08 -11.47 -22.79
CA MET A 700 9.79 -11.21 -24.20
C MET A 700 9.32 -9.77 -24.43
N CYS A 701 8.46 -9.21 -23.58
CA CYS A 701 8.07 -7.80 -23.66
C CYS A 701 9.27 -6.85 -23.56
N ASN A 702 10.20 -7.12 -22.65
CA ASN A 702 11.43 -6.32 -22.52
C ASN A 702 12.30 -6.42 -23.78
N ASP A 703 12.44 -7.61 -24.36
CA ASP A 703 13.22 -7.80 -25.58
C ASP A 703 12.55 -7.16 -26.80
N PHE A 704 11.22 -7.29 -26.95
CA PHE A 704 10.46 -6.59 -27.98
C PHE A 704 10.49 -5.07 -27.79
N THR A 705 10.62 -4.57 -26.56
CA THR A 705 10.78 -3.13 -26.31
C THR A 705 12.10 -2.62 -26.90
N LYS A 706 13.18 -3.40 -26.85
CA LYS A 706 14.44 -3.06 -27.52
C LYS A 706 14.25 -2.93 -29.03
N VAL A 707 13.54 -3.90 -29.63
CA VAL A 707 13.21 -3.89 -31.07
C VAL A 707 12.34 -2.69 -31.44
N ALA A 708 11.27 -2.45 -30.66
CA ALA A 708 10.35 -1.33 -30.87
C ALA A 708 11.08 0.03 -30.78
N LYS A 709 12.00 0.19 -29.82
CA LYS A 709 12.84 1.39 -29.70
C LYS A 709 13.62 1.67 -30.98
N ILE A 710 14.30 0.66 -31.53
CA ILE A 710 15.07 0.80 -32.78
C ILE A 710 14.13 1.08 -33.97
N ALA A 711 13.07 0.30 -34.10
CA ALA A 711 12.12 0.40 -35.21
C ALA A 711 11.36 1.74 -35.24
N SER A 712 11.09 2.34 -34.07
CA SER A 712 10.32 3.59 -33.94
C SER A 712 11.02 4.84 -34.50
N THR A 713 12.32 4.76 -34.81
CA THR A 713 13.13 5.89 -35.27
C THR A 713 12.83 6.31 -36.71
N SER A 714 12.19 5.46 -37.52
CA SER A 714 11.84 5.77 -38.91
C SER A 714 10.61 5.00 -39.38
N ASP A 715 9.89 5.56 -40.35
CA ASP A 715 8.73 4.90 -40.98
C ASP A 715 9.12 3.55 -41.62
N LYS A 716 10.32 3.47 -42.22
CA LYS A 716 10.86 2.23 -42.80
C LYS A 716 11.14 1.18 -41.72
N GLY A 717 11.74 1.58 -40.60
CA GLY A 717 12.01 0.71 -39.46
C GLY A 717 10.71 0.15 -38.86
N LYS A 718 9.71 1.00 -38.69
CA LYS A 718 8.37 0.61 -38.22
C LYS A 718 7.69 -0.38 -39.19
N ALA A 719 7.66 -0.08 -40.48
CA ALA A 719 7.05 -0.96 -41.48
C ALA A 719 7.74 -2.33 -41.55
N LEU A 720 9.07 -2.37 -41.38
CA LEU A 720 9.83 -3.61 -41.31
C LEU A 720 9.46 -4.43 -40.06
N ALA A 721 9.41 -3.79 -38.89
CA ALA A 721 8.99 -4.44 -37.65
C ALA A 721 7.56 -4.98 -37.76
N ASP A 722 6.62 -4.19 -38.27
CA ASP A 722 5.22 -4.59 -38.48
C ASP A 722 5.11 -5.83 -39.38
N LYS A 723 5.89 -5.89 -40.46
CA LYS A 723 5.94 -7.05 -41.37
C LYS A 723 6.37 -8.33 -40.64
N TYR A 724 7.45 -8.26 -39.86
CA TYR A 724 7.96 -9.43 -39.14
C TYR A 724 7.07 -9.82 -37.96
N MET A 725 6.47 -8.87 -37.25
CA MET A 725 5.51 -9.16 -36.19
C MET A 725 4.29 -9.91 -36.73
N GLN A 726 3.74 -9.50 -37.88
CA GLN A 726 2.62 -10.20 -38.52
C GLN A 726 2.98 -11.61 -38.98
N ALA A 727 4.19 -11.79 -39.53
CA ALA A 727 4.69 -13.10 -39.93
C ALA A 727 4.84 -14.03 -38.71
N LEU A 728 5.46 -13.53 -37.64
CA LEU A 728 5.66 -14.26 -36.39
C LEU A 728 4.33 -14.63 -35.73
N GLU A 729 3.37 -13.70 -35.67
CA GLU A 729 2.04 -13.97 -35.12
C GLU A 729 1.35 -15.11 -35.88
N LYS A 730 1.40 -15.07 -37.22
CA LYS A 730 0.84 -16.12 -38.07
C LYS A 730 1.49 -17.48 -37.79
N GLU A 731 2.82 -17.55 -37.74
CA GLU A 731 3.55 -18.79 -37.46
C GLU A 731 3.20 -19.37 -36.08
N LEU A 732 3.06 -18.52 -35.06
CA LEU A 732 2.66 -18.94 -33.71
C LEU A 732 1.22 -19.46 -33.66
N LEU A 733 0.30 -18.86 -34.42
CA LEU A 733 -1.07 -19.34 -34.54
C LEU A 733 -1.14 -20.67 -35.27
N ASP A 734 -0.38 -20.84 -36.36
CA ASP A 734 -0.28 -22.09 -37.12
C ASP A 734 0.32 -23.21 -36.26
N MET A 735 1.32 -22.91 -35.43
CA MET A 735 1.88 -23.85 -34.45
C MET A 735 0.83 -24.31 -33.43
N LYS A 736 0.06 -23.37 -32.86
CA LYS A 736 -1.05 -23.71 -31.94
C LYS A 736 -2.14 -24.55 -32.62
N ALA A 737 -2.48 -24.25 -33.87
CA ALA A 737 -3.44 -25.02 -34.66
C ALA A 737 -2.92 -26.45 -34.93
N SER A 738 -1.65 -26.60 -35.24
CA SER A 738 -0.99 -27.90 -35.44
C SER A 738 -0.94 -28.73 -34.15
N GLU A 739 -0.59 -28.12 -33.01
CA GLU A 739 -0.57 -28.81 -31.71
C GLU A 739 -1.96 -29.23 -31.25
N SER A 740 -2.97 -28.39 -31.43
CA SER A 740 -4.36 -28.72 -31.10
C SER A 740 -4.92 -29.82 -32.00
N ALA A 741 -4.54 -29.86 -33.29
CA ALA A 741 -4.86 -30.97 -34.20
C ALA A 741 -4.16 -32.28 -33.77
N LYS A 742 -2.87 -32.23 -33.39
CA LYS A 742 -2.13 -33.39 -32.86
C LYS A 742 -2.73 -33.91 -31.55
N ARG A 743 -3.17 -33.03 -30.65
CA ARG A 743 -3.82 -33.39 -29.37
C ARG A 743 -5.19 -34.03 -29.57
N LYS A 744 -5.98 -33.55 -30.54
CA LYS A 744 -7.25 -34.20 -30.96
C LYS A 744 -7.00 -35.57 -31.61
N LYS A 745 -5.97 -35.69 -32.45
CA LYS A 745 -5.59 -36.96 -33.09
C LYS A 745 -5.09 -37.99 -32.06
N ARG A 746 -4.37 -37.56 -31.03
CA ARG A 746 -3.98 -38.41 -29.89
C ARG A 746 -5.18 -38.87 -29.06
N LYS A 747 -6.13 -37.99 -28.73
CA LYS A 747 -7.37 -38.36 -28.03
C LYS A 747 -8.23 -39.35 -28.83
N ASN A 748 -8.37 -39.13 -30.13
CA ASN A 748 -9.12 -40.05 -31.00
C ASN A 748 -8.40 -41.39 -31.24
N ALA A 749 -7.07 -41.45 -31.06
CA ALA A 749 -6.32 -42.69 -31.13
C ALA A 749 -6.39 -43.50 -29.82
N THR A 750 -6.64 -42.86 -28.68
CA THR A 750 -6.84 -43.55 -27.39
C THR A 750 -8.27 -44.11 -27.25
N THR A 751 -9.25 -43.57 -27.97
CA THR A 751 -10.64 -44.10 -27.97
C THR A 751 -10.86 -45.30 -28.89
N ALA A 752 -9.81 -45.81 -29.56
CA ALA A 752 -9.89 -46.95 -30.47
C ALA A 752 -9.16 -48.20 -29.92
N GLN A 753 -8.72 -48.18 -28.65
CA GLN A 753 -7.98 -49.30 -28.07
C GLN A 753 -8.37 -49.69 -26.63
N ASP A 754 -9.34 -49.03 -26.00
CA ASP A 754 -9.86 -49.40 -24.68
C ASP A 754 -11.40 -49.50 -24.70
N ASP A 755 -11.92 -50.49 -25.42
CA ASP A 755 -13.25 -51.08 -25.16
C ASP A 755 -13.05 -52.40 -24.39
N ALA A 756 -12.43 -52.31 -23.21
CA ALA A 756 -12.54 -53.28 -22.13
C ALA A 756 -11.91 -52.71 -20.86
N GLN A 757 -12.73 -52.63 -19.82
CA GLN A 757 -12.41 -52.45 -18.40
C GLN A 757 -12.19 -51.03 -17.85
N ASP A 758 -13.01 -50.80 -16.82
CA ASP A 758 -12.90 -49.90 -15.69
C ASP A 758 -13.29 -48.43 -15.90
N GLY A 759 -14.57 -48.20 -15.58
CA GLY A 759 -15.06 -46.90 -15.19
C GLY A 759 -14.52 -46.53 -13.81
N GLU A 760 -13.62 -45.56 -13.78
CA GLU A 760 -13.42 -44.69 -12.63
C GLU A 760 -13.62 -43.25 -13.09
N GLY A 761 -14.74 -42.67 -12.65
CA GLY A 761 -15.02 -41.27 -12.83
C GLY A 761 -13.94 -40.45 -12.15
N ALA A 762 -13.37 -39.49 -12.90
CA ALA A 762 -12.53 -38.45 -12.35
C ALA A 762 -13.31 -37.70 -11.27
N ASN A 763 -13.05 -38.07 -10.03
CA ASN A 763 -13.49 -37.36 -8.85
C ASN A 763 -12.81 -35.99 -8.90
N ASP A 764 -13.59 -34.93 -9.08
CA ASP A 764 -13.20 -33.55 -8.83
C ASP A 764 -13.10 -33.37 -7.31
N GLY A 765 -12.15 -34.09 -6.72
CA GLY A 765 -11.93 -34.18 -5.28
C GLY A 765 -10.94 -33.10 -4.87
N GLY A 766 -11.47 -31.97 -4.41
CA GLY A 766 -10.64 -30.91 -3.84
C GLY A 766 -11.37 -29.65 -3.41
N LEU A 767 -12.70 -29.68 -3.24
CA LEU A 767 -13.48 -28.56 -2.71
C LEU A 767 -14.26 -28.91 -1.42
N ASP A 768 -13.90 -30.01 -0.76
CA ASP A 768 -14.68 -30.58 0.35
C ASP A 768 -14.08 -30.27 1.75
N SER A 769 -13.13 -29.33 1.86
CA SER A 769 -12.42 -29.08 3.12
C SER A 769 -12.97 -27.94 3.99
N PHE A 770 -14.06 -27.28 3.60
CA PHE A 770 -14.63 -26.15 4.37
C PHE A 770 -16.17 -26.07 4.28
N SER A 771 -16.86 -27.20 4.32
CA SER A 771 -18.35 -27.25 4.34
C SER A 771 -18.99 -26.43 5.47
N GLN A 772 -18.21 -26.06 6.50
CA GLN A 772 -18.61 -25.15 7.56
C GLN A 772 -18.96 -23.73 7.06
N PHE A 773 -18.45 -23.28 5.91
CA PHE A 773 -18.66 -21.90 5.44
C PHE A 773 -19.57 -21.79 4.19
N ASP A 774 -20.23 -22.87 3.77
CA ASP A 774 -21.07 -22.89 2.56
C ASP A 774 -22.30 -21.95 2.64
N HIS A 775 -22.70 -21.56 3.85
CA HIS A 775 -23.83 -20.65 4.11
C HIS A 775 -23.42 -19.18 4.29
N VAL A 776 -22.12 -18.87 4.29
CA VAL A 776 -21.60 -17.53 4.60
C VAL A 776 -21.95 -16.54 3.48
N GLN A 777 -22.55 -15.41 3.87
CA GLN A 777 -22.93 -14.33 2.97
C GLN A 777 -21.98 -13.14 3.06
N ASP A 778 -21.88 -12.38 1.97
CA ASP A 778 -21.14 -11.13 1.91
C ASP A 778 -21.60 -10.15 3.03
N PRO A 779 -20.69 -9.35 3.60
CA PRO A 779 -21.07 -8.33 4.57
C PRO A 779 -22.09 -7.35 3.99
N VAL A 780 -22.80 -6.64 4.86
CA VAL A 780 -23.81 -5.65 4.44
C VAL A 780 -23.14 -4.53 3.65
N TYR A 781 -23.50 -4.39 2.36
CA TYR A 781 -23.05 -3.27 1.53
C TYR A 781 -23.58 -1.94 2.08
N VAL A 782 -22.69 -0.96 2.23
CA VAL A 782 -23.03 0.39 2.68
C VAL A 782 -22.77 1.38 1.53
N PRO A 783 -23.83 1.88 0.84
CA PRO A 783 -23.65 2.85 -0.23
C PRO A 783 -23.05 4.15 0.32
N LYS A 784 -21.81 4.50 -0.09
CA LYS A 784 -21.17 5.76 0.32
C LYS A 784 -21.66 6.91 -0.59
N GLN A 785 -22.34 7.91 -0.02
CA GLN A 785 -22.56 9.21 -0.69
C GLN A 785 -21.27 10.03 -0.63
N GLY A 786 -20.44 9.93 -1.67
CA GLY A 786 -19.17 10.66 -1.77
C GLY A 786 -18.08 10.16 -0.83
N ARG A 787 -16.87 10.72 -0.97
CA ARG A 787 -15.78 10.52 0.01
C ARG A 787 -16.35 10.96 1.36
N PRO A 788 -16.45 10.06 2.37
CA PRO A 788 -16.83 10.51 3.70
C PRO A 788 -15.85 11.61 4.10
N ALA A 789 -16.35 12.75 4.56
CA ALA A 789 -15.53 13.59 5.44
C ALA A 789 -14.98 12.63 6.50
N GLU A 790 -13.69 12.72 6.79
CA GLU A 790 -13.09 11.99 7.91
C GLU A 790 -14.07 12.12 9.07
N LYS A 791 -14.77 11.04 9.43
CA LYS A 791 -15.45 10.99 10.73
C LYS A 791 -14.30 10.84 11.70
N ARG A 792 -13.63 11.96 11.95
CA ARG A 792 -12.67 12.18 13.01
C ARG A 792 -13.41 11.70 14.25
N LYS A 793 -12.91 10.63 14.87
CA LYS A 793 -13.37 10.17 16.18
C LYS A 793 -13.49 11.45 17.05
N GLN A 794 -14.63 11.63 17.71
CA GLN A 794 -14.78 12.75 18.65
C GLN A 794 -13.60 12.72 19.62
N SER A 795 -13.07 13.91 19.96
CA SER A 795 -11.86 14.08 20.77
C SER A 795 -11.88 13.18 22.02
N GLY A 796 -10.95 12.22 22.07
CA GLY A 796 -10.81 11.27 23.19
C GLY A 796 -10.46 11.92 24.53
N LEU A 797 -10.15 13.22 24.55
CA LEU A 797 -10.01 14.02 25.77
C LEU A 797 -11.30 14.01 26.62
N HIS A 798 -12.48 13.81 26.03
CA HIS A 798 -13.76 13.78 26.77
C HIS A 798 -14.17 12.39 27.29
N LEU A 799 -13.37 11.33 27.05
CA LEU A 799 -13.60 10.03 27.66
C LEU A 799 -13.20 10.10 29.14
N LYS A 800 -14.15 10.53 29.99
CA LYS A 800 -14.05 10.33 31.45
C LYS A 800 -13.67 8.87 31.69
N SER A 801 -12.71 8.62 32.58
CA SER A 801 -12.40 7.25 33.01
C SER A 801 -13.69 6.59 33.46
N SER A 802 -14.23 5.69 32.62
CA SER A 802 -15.40 4.93 33.00
C SER A 802 -14.95 4.05 34.15
N LYS A 803 -15.45 4.35 35.36
CA LYS A 803 -15.27 3.47 36.52
C LYS A 803 -15.60 2.05 36.06
N VAL A 804 -14.72 1.11 36.38
CA VAL A 804 -14.92 -0.31 36.10
C VAL A 804 -16.31 -0.69 36.60
N VAL A 805 -17.23 -1.00 35.68
CA VAL A 805 -18.62 -1.32 36.01
C VAL A 805 -18.62 -2.74 36.55
N LYS A 806 -18.59 -2.86 37.88
CA LYS A 806 -18.73 -4.14 38.58
C LYS A 806 -20.19 -4.59 38.52
N CYS A 807 -20.41 -5.88 38.36
CA CYS A 807 -21.70 -6.52 38.52
C CYS A 807 -22.29 -6.11 39.88
N SER A 808 -23.47 -5.50 39.90
CA SER A 808 -24.09 -5.05 41.15
C SER A 808 -24.63 -6.18 42.01
N VAL A 809 -24.57 -7.44 41.55
CA VAL A 809 -25.02 -8.63 42.28
C VAL A 809 -23.84 -9.33 42.96
N CYS A 810 -22.75 -9.63 42.24
CA CYS A 810 -21.61 -10.39 42.80
C CYS A 810 -20.27 -9.62 42.79
N GLY A 811 -20.23 -8.38 42.29
CA GLY A 811 -19.03 -7.55 42.26
C GLY A 811 -18.01 -7.91 41.18
N SER A 812 -18.24 -8.96 40.38
CA SER A 812 -17.37 -9.38 39.27
C SER A 812 -17.35 -8.35 38.14
N ILE A 813 -16.22 -8.24 37.44
CA ILE A 813 -16.03 -7.35 36.27
C ILE A 813 -16.25 -8.06 34.94
N GLN A 814 -16.49 -9.38 34.95
CA GLN A 814 -16.59 -10.21 33.74
C GLN A 814 -18.01 -10.29 33.16
N HIS A 815 -19.02 -9.83 33.89
CA HIS A 815 -20.43 -9.89 33.45
C HIS A 815 -21.25 -8.78 34.13
N THR A 816 -22.49 -8.57 33.68
CA THR A 816 -23.38 -7.53 34.24
C THR A 816 -24.39 -8.13 35.23
N ALA A 817 -25.04 -7.29 36.03
CA ALA A 817 -26.13 -7.74 36.91
C ALA A 817 -27.33 -8.37 36.17
N ALA A 818 -27.43 -8.17 34.85
CA ALA A 818 -28.45 -8.83 34.03
C ALA A 818 -28.09 -10.30 33.74
N THR A 819 -26.79 -10.61 33.62
CA THR A 819 -26.27 -11.93 33.24
C THR A 819 -25.59 -12.67 34.40
N CYS A 820 -25.74 -12.15 35.62
CA CYS A 820 -25.15 -12.74 36.82
C CYS A 820 -25.87 -14.04 37.21
N LYS A 821 -25.11 -15.13 37.30
CA LYS A 821 -25.62 -16.46 37.72
C LYS A 821 -26.09 -16.47 39.18
N ASP A 822 -25.62 -15.53 39.99
CA ASP A 822 -26.00 -15.38 41.41
C ASP A 822 -27.27 -14.53 41.59
N LYS A 823 -27.94 -14.15 40.51
CA LYS A 823 -29.15 -13.34 40.55
C LYS A 823 -30.35 -14.19 40.98
N ILE A 824 -30.71 -14.10 42.26
CA ILE A 824 -31.94 -14.69 42.81
C ILE A 824 -33.13 -13.86 42.32
N THR A 825 -33.95 -14.41 41.41
CA THR A 825 -35.21 -13.78 41.01
C THR A 825 -36.26 -13.98 42.11
N PRO A 826 -36.93 -12.92 42.60
CA PRO A 826 -38.04 -13.07 43.52
C PRO A 826 -39.26 -13.65 42.79
N VAL A 827 -39.90 -14.64 43.41
CA VAL A 827 -41.19 -15.21 42.98
C VAL A 827 -42.29 -14.16 43.18
N PRO A 828 -43.17 -13.89 42.20
CA PRO A 828 -44.25 -12.93 42.37
C PRO A 828 -45.41 -13.51 43.19
N GLU A 829 -45.81 -12.82 44.25
CA GLU A 829 -47.03 -13.11 45.02
C GLU A 829 -48.31 -12.70 44.25
N PRO A 830 -49.47 -13.32 44.54
CA PRO A 830 -50.70 -13.11 43.80
C PRO A 830 -51.38 -11.78 44.19
N LYS A 831 -51.94 -11.09 43.19
CA LYS A 831 -52.69 -9.84 43.37
C LYS A 831 -54.06 -10.11 44.00
N GLU A 832 -54.30 -9.57 45.19
CA GLU A 832 -55.65 -9.32 45.68
C GLU A 832 -56.20 -8.03 45.06
N PHE A 833 -57.42 -8.15 44.52
CA PHE A 833 -58.27 -7.03 44.12
C PHE A 833 -58.80 -6.36 45.39
N ASP A 834 -58.71 -5.04 45.49
CA ASP A 834 -59.60 -4.31 46.38
C ASP A 834 -60.26 -3.11 45.71
N PHE A 835 -61.56 -3.08 45.91
CA PHE A 835 -62.59 -2.24 45.33
C PHE A 835 -62.89 -1.15 46.39
N PHE A 836 -63.17 0.08 45.97
CA PHE A 836 -63.45 1.28 46.79
C PHE A 836 -62.23 2.08 47.29
N ARG A 837 -62.03 3.31 46.77
CA ARG A 837 -62.69 4.52 47.31
C ARG A 837 -62.35 5.77 46.48
N GLU A 838 -63.28 6.16 45.60
CA GLU A 838 -63.66 7.58 45.53
C GLU A 838 -64.36 7.93 46.83
N MET A 839 -63.86 8.95 47.51
CA MET A 839 -64.47 9.85 48.51
C MET A 839 -63.40 10.23 49.54
N VAL A 840 -62.58 11.23 49.19
CA VAL A 840 -62.35 12.52 49.87
C VAL A 840 -61.28 13.28 49.07
#